data_AF-A0A4Q1UKY0-F1
#
_entry.id   AF-A0A4Q1UKY0-F1
#
_cell.length_a   1.000
_cell.length_b   1.000
_cell.length_c   1.000
_cell.angle_alpha   90.00
_cell.angle_beta   90.00
_cell.angle_gamma   90.00
#
_symmetry.space_group_name_H-M   'P 1'
#
loop_
_entity.id
_entity.type
_entity.pdbx_description
1 polymer ?
#
loop_
_entity_poly.entity_id
_entity_poly.type
_entity_poly.pdbx_seq_one_letter_code
_entity_poly.pdbx_strand_id
1 'polypeptide(L)'
;MLNRLTISALLKAVIAITSVCVVIALSLTAYESWGRLKTASRISQIADASADLFKAMHNLRTDRSTTNRLLNSTEPMDSEIEKYLRAIRDAEMPAMARALALLPAMEFPQSSTLVPELARLYKSASEQQKQFWEDVAKPKDQRRAGLPKDYMGTTQGLLETLDKLSNVLAATVNHQDAAIDQLLSIKQNAWLLRNTAGEASLIVSTGLNAGRITPEARLAYTQFVGGTTAMWQALELSTSGMQLPPALSSAVAAAKTAYFDPQYLALRDRLANTLANGEKAEMTANQWTPVTVGRLSSAVAVAESALDAAKGHTLDQRDAAQRALIMQLVLLALAIGLAAGAIMLVSRRVITPLNTIRDAMLKVAGGDLAVNSGYLDRQDEIGALAGALETFKQQATEKLKIEEHERERNVGAAARQRAVEAYVGEFEGAVRKTLGELSEASGEMRKTSGDLSNVSRQTNDRVQTAGKASNDASMSVDSVAAAAEELSASINDISQQAAHAAGIASRAVTQARETDGTVQGLQKSAGRIGEVVGLINTIAQQTNLLALNATIEAARAGDAGRGFAVVASEVKSLASQTAKATEEISEQIADIQKVAGDAINAIQTIGGIIGEVNEVATAIAAAVQEQGAATQEITRSTQFAAQGTKNVTDNITGVKADADAAAAAADNVKHASEMLESQSRQLGHEVSDFLGKIRAA
;
A
#
# COMPACT_ATOMS: atom_id res chain seq x y z
N MET A 1 -31.47 20.75 42.57
CA MET A 1 -30.61 19.76 43.25
C MET A 1 -29.24 20.29 43.67
N LEU A 2 -28.67 21.31 43.01
CA LEU A 2 -27.34 21.88 43.33
C LEU A 2 -27.27 22.61 44.69
N ASN A 3 -28.37 23.17 45.19
CA ASN A 3 -28.40 23.90 46.48
C ASN A 3 -28.14 23.04 47.73
N ARG A 4 -27.96 21.72 47.60
CA ARG A 4 -27.64 20.81 48.72
C ARG A 4 -26.15 20.42 48.80
N LEU A 5 -25.33 20.81 47.82
CA LEU A 5 -23.91 20.49 47.81
C LEU A 5 -23.11 21.55 48.57
N THR A 6 -22.20 21.11 49.45
CA THR A 6 -21.29 22.02 50.12
C THR A 6 -20.30 22.62 49.11
N ILE A 7 -19.84 23.86 49.36
CA ILE A 7 -18.82 24.53 48.52
C ILE A 7 -17.58 23.62 48.34
N SER A 8 -17.19 22.89 49.39
CA SER A 8 -16.12 21.89 49.36
C SER A 8 -16.38 20.78 48.34
N ALA A 9 -17.59 20.23 48.29
CA ALA A 9 -17.95 19.17 47.37
C ALA A 9 -17.98 19.67 45.92
N LEU A 10 -18.51 20.88 45.71
CA LEU A 10 -18.57 21.51 44.39
C LEU A 10 -17.15 21.79 43.82
N LEU A 11 -16.25 22.38 44.62
CA LEU A 11 -14.88 22.67 44.17
C LEU A 11 -14.10 21.40 43.83
N LYS A 12 -14.18 20.37 44.68
CA LYS A 12 -13.53 19.08 44.41
C LYS A 12 -14.11 18.41 43.17
N ALA A 13 -15.42 18.47 42.99
CA ALA A 13 -16.09 17.90 41.81
C ALA A 13 -15.65 18.62 40.51
N VAL A 14 -15.61 19.95 40.51
CA VAL A 14 -15.18 20.72 39.32
C VAL A 14 -13.73 20.40 38.97
N ILE A 15 -12.80 20.43 39.94
CA ILE A 15 -11.39 20.09 39.70
C ILE A 15 -11.24 18.64 39.24
N ALA A 16 -11.96 17.71 39.85
CA ALA A 16 -11.92 16.30 39.47
C ALA A 16 -12.43 16.09 38.04
N ILE A 17 -13.57 16.69 37.69
CA ILE A 17 -14.16 16.55 36.35
C ILE A 17 -13.24 17.15 35.29
N THR A 18 -12.72 18.36 35.49
CA THR A 18 -11.80 18.98 34.52
C THR A 18 -10.50 18.19 34.39
N SER A 19 -9.95 17.70 35.51
CA SER A 19 -8.75 16.86 35.50
C SER A 19 -8.98 15.54 34.78
N VAL A 20 -10.14 14.89 34.99
CA VAL A 20 -10.52 13.64 34.30
C VAL A 20 -10.63 13.88 32.80
N CYS A 21 -11.25 14.97 32.34
CA CYS A 21 -11.33 15.28 30.91
C CYS A 21 -9.94 15.43 30.28
N VAL A 22 -9.02 16.16 30.94
CA VAL A 22 -7.63 16.34 30.46
C VAL A 22 -6.87 15.01 30.44
N VAL A 23 -6.98 14.21 31.51
CA VAL A 23 -6.31 12.90 31.61
C VAL A 23 -6.83 11.93 30.55
N ILE A 24 -8.15 11.90 30.30
CA ILE A 24 -8.73 11.07 29.24
C ILE A 24 -8.20 11.49 27.87
N ALA A 25 -8.20 12.80 27.57
CA ALA A 25 -7.69 13.31 26.30
C ALA A 25 -6.22 12.94 26.08
N LEU A 26 -5.36 13.14 27.08
CA LEU A 26 -3.92 12.78 27.01
C LEU A 26 -3.69 11.27 26.97
N SER A 27 -4.57 10.48 27.58
CA SER A 27 -4.49 9.01 27.51
C SER A 27 -4.81 8.50 26.11
N LEU A 28 -5.80 9.10 25.43
CA LEU A 28 -6.13 8.77 24.04
C LEU A 28 -4.98 9.13 23.09
N THR A 29 -4.35 10.31 23.23
CA THR A 29 -3.20 10.70 22.40
C THR A 29 -1.96 9.85 22.66
N ALA A 30 -1.74 9.42 23.91
CA ALA A 30 -0.68 8.48 24.26
C ALA A 30 -0.95 7.10 23.63
N TYR A 31 -2.19 6.62 23.66
CA TYR A 31 -2.60 5.36 23.03
C TYR A 31 -2.39 5.38 21.51
N GLU A 32 -2.78 6.47 20.83
CA GLU A 32 -2.50 6.65 19.40
C GLU A 32 -0.99 6.67 19.10
N SER A 33 -0.20 7.35 19.93
CA SER A 33 1.27 7.40 19.78
C SER A 33 1.91 6.03 19.95
N TRP A 34 1.38 5.22 20.87
CA TRP A 34 1.79 3.84 21.04
C TRP A 34 1.44 2.98 19.83
N GLY A 35 0.24 3.15 19.26
CA GLY A 35 -0.17 2.52 18.00
C GLY A 35 0.77 2.87 16.85
N ARG A 36 1.13 4.14 16.68
CA ARG A 36 2.10 4.60 15.67
C ARG A 36 3.48 3.96 15.87
N LEU A 37 3.98 3.90 17.10
CA LEU A 37 5.28 3.28 17.40
C LEU A 37 5.27 1.78 17.08
N LYS A 38 4.17 1.08 17.39
CA LYS A 38 4.01 -0.35 17.06
C LYS A 38 4.05 -0.58 15.55
N THR A 39 3.32 0.23 14.77
CA THR A 39 3.32 0.15 13.31
C THR A 39 4.69 0.47 12.71
N ALA A 40 5.31 1.58 13.12
CA ALA A 40 6.65 1.96 12.64
C ALA A 40 7.72 0.92 12.98
N SER A 41 7.65 0.33 14.18
CA SER A 41 8.56 -0.74 14.59
C SER A 41 8.39 -2.00 13.73
N ARG A 42 7.15 -2.39 13.43
CA ARG A 42 6.87 -3.53 12.56
C ARG A 42 7.42 -3.32 11.15
N ILE A 43 7.14 -2.16 10.56
CA ILE A 43 7.62 -1.80 9.22
C ILE A 43 9.15 -1.78 9.19
N SER A 44 9.80 -1.21 10.21
CA SER A 44 11.26 -1.18 10.33
C SER A 44 11.87 -2.58 10.38
N GLN A 45 11.29 -3.50 11.15
CA GLN A 45 11.77 -4.89 11.18
C GLN A 45 11.61 -5.59 9.83
N ILE A 46 10.50 -5.35 9.12
CA ILE A 46 10.29 -5.95 7.79
C ILE A 46 11.28 -5.38 6.76
N ALA A 47 11.59 -4.08 6.82
CA ALA A 47 12.61 -3.46 5.99
C ALA A 47 13.99 -4.09 6.24
N ASP A 48 14.35 -4.31 7.51
CA ASP A 48 15.60 -4.99 7.90
C ASP A 48 15.69 -6.42 7.33
N ALA A 49 14.64 -7.23 7.54
CA ALA A 49 14.62 -8.60 7.01
C ALA A 49 14.63 -8.61 5.47
N SER A 50 13.92 -7.69 4.82
CA SER A 50 13.90 -7.59 3.35
C SER A 50 15.28 -7.24 2.79
N ALA A 51 16.02 -6.36 3.45
CA ALA A 51 17.39 -6.01 3.09
C ALA A 51 18.34 -7.22 3.22
N ASP A 52 18.25 -7.95 4.34
CA ASP A 52 19.07 -9.14 4.57
C ASP A 52 18.72 -10.30 3.60
N LEU A 53 17.43 -10.55 3.35
CA LEU A 53 16.98 -11.55 2.38
C LEU A 53 17.46 -11.22 0.96
N PHE A 54 17.35 -9.96 0.55
CA PHE A 54 17.82 -9.52 -0.77
C PHE A 54 19.34 -9.67 -0.89
N LYS A 55 20.09 -9.22 0.11
CA LYS A 55 21.56 -9.36 0.17
C LYS A 55 21.99 -10.82 0.08
N ALA A 56 21.36 -11.70 0.84
CA ALA A 56 21.61 -13.13 0.75
C ALA A 56 21.29 -13.67 -0.65
N MET A 57 20.13 -13.31 -1.19
CA MET A 57 19.62 -13.85 -2.45
C MET A 57 20.52 -13.53 -3.65
N HIS A 58 21.01 -12.29 -3.79
CA HIS A 58 21.87 -11.96 -4.94
C HIS A 58 23.29 -12.51 -4.80
N ASN A 59 23.82 -12.59 -3.58
CA ASN A 59 25.14 -13.21 -3.32
C ASN A 59 25.09 -14.72 -3.54
N LEU A 60 24.04 -15.39 -3.06
CA LEU A 60 23.80 -16.82 -3.27
C LEU A 60 23.75 -17.20 -4.75
N ARG A 61 23.17 -16.37 -5.62
CA ARG A 61 23.19 -16.62 -7.08
C ARG A 61 24.62 -16.65 -7.63
N THR A 62 25.49 -15.80 -7.11
CA THR A 62 26.89 -15.70 -7.53
C THR A 62 27.74 -16.82 -6.93
N ASP A 63 27.55 -17.15 -5.65
CA ASP A 63 28.16 -18.33 -5.01
C ASP A 63 27.77 -19.59 -5.79
N ARG A 64 26.47 -19.82 -6.01
CA ARG A 64 25.93 -20.96 -6.74
C ARG A 64 26.67 -21.19 -8.06
N SER A 65 26.76 -20.17 -8.91
CA SER A 65 27.41 -20.32 -10.22
C SER A 65 28.92 -20.60 -10.09
N THR A 66 29.60 -19.89 -9.20
CA THR A 66 31.05 -19.99 -9.00
C THR A 66 31.44 -21.34 -8.41
N THR A 67 30.74 -21.79 -7.37
CA THR A 67 30.95 -23.07 -6.71
C THR A 67 30.69 -24.24 -7.66
N ASN A 68 29.62 -24.19 -8.46
CA ASN A 68 29.36 -25.25 -9.43
C ASN A 68 30.48 -25.36 -10.48
N ARG A 69 31.00 -24.22 -10.96
CA ARG A 69 32.12 -24.21 -11.90
C ARG A 69 33.38 -24.80 -11.27
N LEU A 70 33.71 -24.40 -10.04
CA LEU A 70 34.92 -24.86 -9.34
C LEU A 70 34.88 -26.35 -9.02
N LEU A 71 33.75 -26.88 -8.55
CA LEU A 71 33.62 -28.30 -8.26
C LEU A 71 33.79 -29.17 -9.52
N ASN A 72 33.35 -28.67 -10.68
CA ASN A 72 33.46 -29.37 -11.96
C ASN A 72 34.80 -29.14 -12.69
N SER A 73 35.62 -28.17 -12.26
CA SER A 73 36.92 -27.87 -12.87
C SER A 73 37.95 -28.95 -12.57
N THR A 74 38.80 -29.26 -13.56
CA THR A 74 40.01 -30.10 -13.38
C THR A 74 41.21 -29.29 -12.88
N GLU A 75 41.17 -27.96 -13.01
CA GLU A 75 42.24 -27.07 -12.59
C GLU A 75 42.12 -26.72 -11.09
N PRO A 76 43.25 -26.43 -10.41
CA PRO A 76 43.23 -25.88 -9.05
C PRO A 76 42.49 -24.54 -9.01
N MET A 77 41.90 -24.22 -7.87
CA MET A 77 41.25 -22.92 -7.67
C MET A 77 42.29 -21.80 -7.60
N ASP A 78 42.06 -20.74 -8.36
CA ASP A 78 42.87 -19.52 -8.34
C ASP A 78 42.65 -18.71 -7.04
N SER A 79 43.71 -18.08 -6.52
CA SER A 79 43.66 -17.35 -5.24
C SER A 79 42.74 -16.12 -5.24
N GLU A 80 42.58 -15.45 -6.39
CA GLU A 80 41.64 -14.32 -6.51
C GLU A 80 40.19 -14.82 -6.53
N ILE A 81 39.94 -15.98 -7.16
CA ILE A 81 38.62 -16.64 -7.12
C ILE A 81 38.30 -17.09 -5.69
N GLU A 82 39.28 -17.59 -4.94
CA GLU A 82 39.09 -17.96 -3.53
C GLU A 82 38.67 -16.73 -2.70
N LYS A 83 39.43 -15.63 -2.77
CA LYS A 83 39.11 -14.38 -2.07
C LYS A 83 37.71 -13.87 -2.44
N TYR A 84 37.39 -13.90 -3.73
CA TYR A 84 36.08 -13.49 -4.24
C TYR A 84 34.94 -14.35 -3.67
N LEU A 85 35.08 -15.68 -3.68
CA LEU A 85 34.06 -16.58 -3.16
C LEU A 85 33.90 -16.47 -1.63
N ARG A 86 35.00 -16.27 -0.90
CA ARG A 86 34.96 -15.99 0.54
C ARG A 86 34.19 -14.70 0.83
N ALA A 87 34.49 -13.62 0.13
CA ALA A 87 33.80 -12.34 0.29
C ALA A 87 32.29 -12.45 0.03
N ILE A 88 31.88 -13.22 -0.98
CA ILE A 88 30.45 -13.50 -1.26
C ILE A 88 29.81 -14.23 -0.08
N ARG A 89 30.44 -15.30 0.42
CA ARG A 89 29.90 -16.10 1.54
C ARG A 89 29.87 -15.33 2.86
N ASP A 90 30.85 -14.45 3.08
CA ASP A 90 30.91 -13.55 4.24
C ASP A 90 29.81 -12.47 4.20
N ALA A 91 29.25 -12.17 3.02
CA ALA A 91 28.06 -11.33 2.88
C ALA A 91 26.77 -12.14 2.96
N GLU A 92 26.72 -13.28 2.29
CA GLU A 92 25.54 -14.13 2.11
C GLU A 92 25.09 -14.80 3.41
N MET A 93 25.99 -15.54 4.06
CA MET A 93 25.62 -16.40 5.19
C MET A 93 25.20 -15.58 6.42
N PRO A 94 25.89 -14.49 6.80
CA PRO A 94 25.43 -13.64 7.89
C PRO A 94 24.10 -12.93 7.59
N ALA A 95 23.84 -12.55 6.33
CA ALA A 95 22.56 -11.95 5.95
C ALA A 95 21.41 -12.96 6.09
N MET A 96 21.60 -14.19 5.61
CA MET A 96 20.63 -15.28 5.84
C MET A 96 20.39 -15.56 7.32
N ALA A 97 21.46 -15.58 8.13
CA ALA A 97 21.37 -15.81 9.56
C ALA A 97 20.59 -14.70 10.30
N ARG A 98 20.83 -13.43 9.96
CA ARG A 98 20.06 -12.30 10.52
C ARG A 98 18.59 -12.35 10.12
N ALA A 99 18.30 -12.63 8.85
CA ALA A 99 16.92 -12.83 8.39
C ALA A 99 16.24 -13.96 9.18
N LEU A 100 16.90 -15.11 9.36
CA LEU A 100 16.38 -16.22 10.17
C LEU A 100 16.15 -15.87 11.65
N ALA A 101 16.89 -14.92 12.22
CA ALA A 101 16.67 -14.44 13.57
C ALA A 101 15.47 -13.47 13.68
N LEU A 102 15.21 -12.68 12.63
CA LEU A 102 14.15 -11.68 12.59
C LEU A 102 12.78 -12.26 12.22
N LEU A 103 12.74 -13.15 11.22
CA LEU A 103 11.50 -13.70 10.66
C LEU A 103 10.54 -14.34 11.69
N PRO A 104 10.99 -15.08 12.73
CA PRO A 104 10.09 -15.69 13.70
C PRO A 104 9.29 -14.69 14.55
N ALA A 105 9.75 -13.45 14.67
CA ALA A 105 9.07 -12.40 15.42
C ALA A 105 8.01 -11.65 14.58
N MET A 106 7.89 -11.97 13.29
CA MET A 106 7.03 -11.26 12.34
C MET A 106 5.76 -12.06 12.02
N GLU A 107 4.65 -11.36 11.85
CA GLU A 107 3.39 -11.93 11.36
C GLU A 107 3.27 -11.72 9.85
N PHE A 108 3.32 -12.80 9.08
CA PHE A 108 3.13 -12.78 7.62
C PHE A 108 2.58 -14.12 7.10
N PRO A 109 1.89 -14.14 5.93
CA PRO A 109 1.38 -15.36 5.33
C PRO A 109 2.47 -16.42 5.13
N GLN A 110 2.15 -17.69 5.39
CA GLN A 110 3.06 -18.84 5.19
C GLN A 110 4.34 -18.81 6.06
N SER A 111 4.40 -18.00 7.12
CA SER A 111 5.57 -17.99 8.03
C SER A 111 5.86 -19.36 8.64
N SER A 112 4.82 -20.15 8.95
CA SER A 112 4.93 -21.51 9.50
C SER A 112 5.56 -22.54 8.54
N THR A 113 5.64 -22.25 7.24
CA THR A 113 6.26 -23.14 6.24
C THR A 113 7.57 -22.56 5.69
N LEU A 114 7.60 -21.28 5.34
CA LEU A 114 8.77 -20.65 4.72
C LEU A 114 9.95 -20.48 5.68
N VAL A 115 9.71 -20.14 6.96
CA VAL A 115 10.79 -19.92 7.93
C VAL A 115 11.50 -21.23 8.29
N PRO A 116 10.80 -22.34 8.61
CA PRO A 116 11.45 -23.63 8.82
C PRO A 116 12.19 -24.15 7.58
N GLU A 117 11.63 -23.93 6.38
CA GLU A 117 12.28 -24.37 5.13
C GLU A 117 13.56 -23.58 4.86
N LEU A 118 13.55 -22.26 5.06
CA LEU A 118 14.77 -21.44 5.00
C LEU A 118 15.82 -21.94 6.00
N ALA A 119 15.43 -22.27 7.23
CA ALA A 119 16.35 -22.77 8.26
C ALA A 119 16.97 -24.13 7.87
N ARG A 120 16.15 -25.06 7.35
CA ARG A 120 16.59 -26.38 6.88
C ARG A 120 17.59 -26.27 5.73
N LEU A 121 17.26 -25.43 4.74
CA LEU A 121 18.09 -25.20 3.56
C LEU A 121 19.38 -24.45 3.91
N TYR A 122 19.31 -23.44 4.79
CA TYR A 122 20.49 -22.70 5.30
C TYR A 122 21.48 -23.65 5.99
N LYS A 123 20.99 -24.55 6.85
CA LYS A 123 21.83 -25.57 7.49
C LYS A 123 22.51 -26.47 6.46
N SER A 124 21.74 -26.96 5.48
CA SER A 124 22.25 -27.84 4.41
C SER A 124 23.31 -27.14 3.56
N ALA A 125 23.08 -25.87 3.20
CA ALA A 125 24.04 -25.07 2.44
C ALA A 125 25.32 -24.82 3.26
N SER A 126 25.22 -24.53 4.56
CA SER A 126 26.38 -24.35 5.43
C SER A 126 27.26 -25.60 5.50
N GLU A 127 26.66 -26.78 5.61
CA GLU A 127 27.38 -28.07 5.60
C GLU A 127 28.04 -28.33 4.24
N GLN A 128 27.33 -28.06 3.15
CA GLN A 128 27.86 -28.23 1.79
C GLN A 128 28.97 -27.24 1.46
N GLN A 129 28.90 -25.98 1.93
CA GLN A 129 29.96 -24.98 1.76
C GLN A 129 31.23 -25.38 2.54
N LYS A 130 31.10 -26.01 3.72
CA LYS A 130 32.23 -26.61 4.43
C LYS A 130 32.86 -27.75 3.61
N GLN A 131 32.04 -28.68 3.13
CA GLN A 131 32.52 -29.79 2.28
C GLN A 131 33.19 -29.28 0.99
N PHE A 132 32.66 -28.21 0.41
CA PHE A 132 33.25 -27.58 -0.77
C PHE A 132 34.72 -27.18 -0.53
N TRP A 133 35.03 -26.55 0.61
CA TRP A 133 36.40 -26.11 0.89
C TRP A 133 37.36 -27.29 1.08
N GLU A 134 36.87 -28.40 1.63
CA GLU A 134 37.66 -29.64 1.72
C GLU A 134 37.89 -30.28 0.34
N ASP A 135 36.88 -30.27 -0.53
CA ASP A 135 36.93 -30.93 -1.83
C ASP A 135 37.70 -30.14 -2.87
N VAL A 136 37.59 -28.81 -2.87
CA VAL A 136 38.27 -27.97 -3.87
C VAL A 136 39.80 -28.00 -3.70
N ALA A 137 40.29 -28.32 -2.50
CA ALA A 137 41.71 -28.55 -2.21
C ALA A 137 42.25 -29.89 -2.76
N LYS A 138 41.37 -30.80 -3.19
CA LYS A 138 41.72 -32.13 -3.69
C LYS A 138 41.69 -32.19 -5.23
N PRO A 139 42.45 -33.11 -5.85
CA PRO A 139 42.26 -33.50 -7.25
C PRO A 139 40.82 -33.92 -7.55
N LYS A 140 40.33 -33.66 -8.78
CA LYS A 140 38.90 -33.81 -9.15
C LYS A 140 38.34 -35.22 -8.90
N ASP A 141 39.16 -36.25 -9.10
CA ASP A 141 38.85 -37.66 -8.88
C ASP A 141 38.67 -38.04 -7.40
N GLN A 142 39.19 -37.23 -6.48
CA GLN A 142 39.09 -37.43 -5.02
C GLN A 142 37.99 -36.59 -4.36
N ARG A 143 37.23 -35.81 -5.15
CA ARG A 143 36.12 -34.98 -4.68
C ARG A 143 34.84 -35.80 -4.56
N ARG A 144 33.90 -35.37 -3.71
CA ARG A 144 32.58 -36.01 -3.59
C ARG A 144 31.78 -35.79 -4.87
N ALA A 145 31.59 -36.85 -5.67
CA ALA A 145 30.90 -36.80 -6.95
C ALA A 145 29.45 -36.22 -6.88
N GLY A 146 28.74 -36.41 -5.76
CA GLY A 146 27.38 -35.90 -5.55
C GLY A 146 27.28 -34.42 -5.16
N LEU A 147 28.37 -33.81 -4.67
CA LEU A 147 28.33 -32.46 -4.11
C LEU A 147 27.83 -31.38 -5.09
N PRO A 148 28.23 -31.36 -6.39
CA PRO A 148 27.71 -30.36 -7.33
C PRO A 148 26.18 -30.41 -7.45
N LYS A 149 25.62 -31.62 -7.57
CA LYS A 149 24.17 -31.82 -7.73
C LYS A 149 23.41 -31.43 -6.47
N ASP A 150 23.91 -31.87 -5.31
CA ASP A 150 23.30 -31.56 -4.01
C ASP A 150 23.32 -30.05 -3.73
N TYR A 151 24.45 -29.39 -4.02
CA TYR A 151 24.59 -27.95 -3.86
C TYR A 151 23.66 -27.19 -4.80
N MET A 152 23.56 -27.58 -6.08
CA MET A 152 22.62 -26.96 -7.01
C MET A 152 21.16 -27.12 -6.57
N GLY A 153 20.76 -28.29 -6.07
CA GLY A 153 19.42 -28.51 -5.54
C GLY A 153 19.12 -27.67 -4.31
N THR A 154 20.08 -27.60 -3.37
CA THR A 154 19.92 -26.84 -2.12
C THR A 154 19.87 -25.34 -2.37
N THR A 155 20.80 -24.83 -3.18
CA THR A 155 20.85 -23.40 -3.53
C THR A 155 19.66 -22.97 -4.40
N GLN A 156 19.14 -23.85 -5.27
CA GLN A 156 17.88 -23.59 -5.98
C GLN A 156 16.70 -23.43 -5.02
N GLY A 157 16.54 -24.37 -4.07
CA GLY A 157 15.51 -24.27 -3.03
C GLY A 157 15.65 -23.02 -2.16
N LEU A 158 16.88 -22.62 -1.82
CA LEU A 158 17.14 -21.36 -1.11
C LEU A 158 16.70 -20.16 -1.93
N LEU A 159 17.07 -20.08 -3.20
CA LEU A 159 16.69 -18.95 -4.06
C LEU A 159 15.17 -18.82 -4.19
N GLU A 160 14.45 -19.93 -4.36
CA GLU A 160 12.98 -19.94 -4.41
C GLU A 160 12.36 -19.51 -3.08
N THR A 161 12.92 -19.97 -1.96
CA THR A 161 12.42 -19.62 -0.61
C THR A 161 12.68 -18.14 -0.29
N LEU A 162 13.88 -17.64 -0.59
CA LEU A 162 14.25 -16.23 -0.40
C LEU A 162 13.40 -15.31 -1.27
N ASP A 163 13.12 -15.68 -2.52
CA ASP A 163 12.26 -14.91 -3.43
C ASP A 163 10.82 -14.84 -2.90
N LYS A 164 10.25 -15.98 -2.47
CA LYS A 164 8.92 -16.02 -1.84
C LYS A 164 8.85 -15.17 -0.58
N LEU A 165 9.84 -15.27 0.31
CA LEU A 165 9.90 -14.45 1.52
C LEU A 165 10.01 -12.96 1.18
N SER A 166 10.87 -12.59 0.23
CA SER A 166 10.99 -11.19 -0.22
C SER A 166 9.67 -10.64 -0.75
N ASN A 167 8.92 -11.43 -1.53
CA ASN A 167 7.64 -10.99 -2.11
C ASN A 167 6.54 -10.89 -1.05
N VAL A 168 6.44 -11.87 -0.15
CA VAL A 168 5.45 -11.87 0.94
C VAL A 168 5.71 -10.73 1.91
N LEU A 169 6.96 -10.50 2.32
CA LEU A 169 7.31 -9.39 3.20
C LEU A 169 7.02 -8.03 2.54
N ALA A 170 7.37 -7.85 1.26
CA ALA A 170 7.04 -6.63 0.53
C ALA A 170 5.51 -6.39 0.50
N ALA A 171 4.72 -7.44 0.25
CA ALA A 171 3.26 -7.34 0.25
C ALA A 171 2.68 -6.95 1.62
N THR A 172 3.32 -7.33 2.74
CA THR A 172 2.85 -6.94 4.09
C THR A 172 3.08 -5.47 4.45
N VAL A 173 3.94 -4.77 3.71
CA VAL A 173 4.26 -3.35 3.94
C VAL A 173 3.60 -2.43 2.92
N ASN A 174 3.20 -2.99 1.77
CA ASN A 174 2.58 -2.25 0.68
C ASN A 174 1.37 -1.42 1.17
N HIS A 175 1.25 -0.19 0.71
CA HIS A 175 0.19 0.77 1.06
C HIS A 175 0.20 1.26 2.53
N GLN A 176 1.28 1.03 3.29
CA GLN A 176 1.42 1.58 4.64
C GLN A 176 2.22 2.89 4.66
N ASP A 177 3.14 3.08 3.71
CA ASP A 177 3.93 4.31 3.56
C ASP A 177 4.33 4.51 2.10
N ALA A 178 3.94 5.64 1.51
CA ALA A 178 4.16 5.92 0.09
C ALA A 178 5.66 6.02 -0.30
N ALA A 179 6.52 6.50 0.61
CA ALA A 179 7.95 6.59 0.33
C ALA A 179 8.59 5.19 0.35
N ILE A 180 8.17 4.32 1.27
CA ILE A 180 8.59 2.92 1.30
C ILE A 180 8.11 2.19 0.04
N ASP A 181 6.83 2.35 -0.34
CA ASP A 181 6.28 1.73 -1.56
C ASP A 181 7.11 2.13 -2.79
N GLN A 182 7.46 3.41 -2.91
CA GLN A 182 8.29 3.92 -3.99
C GLN A 182 9.73 3.36 -3.95
N LEU A 183 10.36 3.29 -2.77
CA LEU A 183 11.70 2.72 -2.60
C LEU A 183 11.73 1.22 -2.91
N LEU A 184 10.71 0.47 -2.51
CA LEU A 184 10.57 -0.94 -2.85
C LEU A 184 10.31 -1.15 -4.35
N SER A 185 9.59 -0.25 -5.00
CA SER A 185 9.42 -0.23 -6.46
C SER A 185 10.74 0.02 -7.19
N ILE A 186 11.53 1.02 -6.75
CA ILE A 186 12.89 1.28 -7.26
C ILE A 186 13.76 0.02 -7.11
N LYS A 187 13.74 -0.61 -5.92
CA LYS A 187 14.45 -1.87 -5.68
C LYS A 187 14.02 -2.96 -6.64
N GLN A 188 12.71 -3.13 -6.86
CA GLN A 188 12.17 -4.18 -7.70
C GLN A 188 12.52 -3.96 -9.17
N ASN A 189 12.40 -2.73 -9.68
CA ASN A 189 12.78 -2.37 -11.04
C ASN A 189 14.28 -2.56 -11.29
N ALA A 190 15.13 -2.14 -10.36
CA ALA A 190 16.58 -2.36 -10.44
C ALA A 190 16.93 -3.86 -10.42
N TRP A 191 16.21 -4.65 -9.61
CA TRP A 191 16.40 -6.11 -9.55
C TRP A 191 15.96 -6.82 -10.85
N LEU A 192 14.80 -6.45 -11.39
CA LEU A 192 14.31 -6.97 -12.66
C LEU A 192 15.23 -6.59 -13.82
N LEU A 193 15.72 -5.35 -13.85
CA LEU A 193 16.74 -4.90 -14.79
C LEU A 193 17.96 -5.81 -14.73
N ARG A 194 18.54 -6.01 -13.54
CA ARG A 194 19.70 -6.88 -13.34
C ARG A 194 19.45 -8.29 -13.86
N ASN A 195 18.30 -8.89 -13.53
CA ASN A 195 18.01 -10.28 -13.92
C ASN A 195 17.84 -10.40 -15.43
N THR A 196 17.06 -9.51 -16.04
CA THR A 196 16.80 -9.50 -17.48
C THR A 196 18.09 -9.29 -18.27
N ALA A 197 18.93 -8.35 -17.81
CA ALA A 197 20.25 -8.10 -18.36
C ALA A 197 21.21 -9.29 -18.18
N GLY A 198 21.09 -10.00 -17.05
CA GLY A 198 21.82 -11.22 -16.77
C GLY A 198 21.48 -12.36 -17.74
N GLU A 199 20.19 -12.55 -18.06
CA GLU A 199 19.74 -13.55 -19.04
C GLU A 199 20.26 -13.24 -20.46
N ALA A 200 20.21 -11.97 -20.89
CA ALA A 200 20.82 -11.56 -22.15
C ALA A 200 22.33 -11.87 -22.18
N SER A 201 23.04 -11.57 -21.08
CA SER A 201 24.47 -11.83 -20.94
C SER A 201 24.80 -13.33 -20.92
N LEU A 202 23.92 -14.15 -20.33
CA LEU A 202 24.05 -15.61 -20.32
C LEU A 202 23.97 -16.18 -21.74
N ILE A 203 23.07 -15.68 -22.59
CA ILE A 203 22.98 -16.09 -24.00
C ILE A 203 24.27 -15.78 -24.76
N VAL A 204 24.87 -14.61 -24.52
CA VAL A 204 26.18 -14.27 -25.11
C VAL A 204 27.26 -15.22 -24.58
N SER A 205 27.31 -15.47 -23.27
CA SER A 205 28.29 -16.38 -22.65
C SER A 205 28.18 -17.83 -23.17
N THR A 206 26.97 -18.36 -23.31
CA THR A 206 26.74 -19.71 -23.86
C THR A 206 27.06 -19.76 -25.35
N GLY A 207 26.72 -18.71 -26.10
CA GLY A 207 27.09 -18.57 -27.50
C GLY A 207 28.60 -18.52 -27.72
N LEU A 208 29.34 -17.81 -26.86
CA LEU A 208 30.81 -17.76 -26.88
C LEU A 208 31.44 -19.14 -26.65
N ASN A 209 30.87 -19.95 -25.76
CA ASN A 209 31.35 -21.32 -25.54
C ASN A 209 30.98 -22.27 -26.70
N ALA A 210 29.80 -22.10 -27.29
CA ALA A 210 29.31 -22.92 -28.40
C ALA A 210 29.85 -22.50 -29.78
N GLY A 211 30.42 -21.30 -29.89
CA GLY A 211 30.84 -20.67 -31.14
C GLY A 211 29.69 -20.18 -32.03
N ARG A 212 28.44 -20.21 -31.55
CA ARG A 212 27.25 -19.78 -32.30
C ARG A 212 26.07 -19.46 -31.38
N ILE A 213 25.15 -18.60 -31.83
CA ILE A 213 23.84 -18.36 -31.21
C ILE A 213 22.74 -18.84 -32.18
N THR A 214 21.78 -19.65 -31.71
CA THR A 214 20.67 -20.14 -32.56
C THR A 214 19.65 -19.03 -32.82
N PRO A 215 18.82 -19.12 -33.88
CA PRO A 215 17.76 -18.14 -34.14
C PRO A 215 16.81 -17.92 -32.96
N GLU A 216 16.47 -18.99 -32.22
CA GLU A 216 15.61 -18.93 -31.03
C GLU A 216 16.30 -18.20 -29.89
N ALA A 217 17.58 -18.50 -29.64
CA ALA A 217 18.38 -17.81 -28.63
C ALA A 217 18.60 -16.34 -29.00
N ARG A 218 18.70 -16.01 -30.30
CA ARG A 218 18.78 -14.63 -30.79
C ARG A 218 17.49 -13.84 -30.53
N LEU A 219 16.34 -14.49 -30.72
CA LEU A 219 15.04 -13.88 -30.40
C LEU A 219 14.94 -13.60 -28.89
N ALA A 220 15.26 -14.58 -28.06
CA ALA A 220 15.28 -14.43 -26.60
C ALA A 220 16.25 -13.32 -26.15
N TYR A 221 17.45 -13.26 -26.74
CA TYR A 221 18.40 -12.18 -26.49
C TYR A 221 17.79 -10.80 -26.78
N THR A 222 17.14 -10.64 -27.93
CA THR A 222 16.47 -9.38 -28.30
C THR A 222 15.38 -9.01 -27.29
N GLN A 223 14.58 -9.98 -26.84
CA GLN A 223 13.54 -9.76 -25.82
C GLN A 223 14.15 -9.31 -24.49
N PHE A 224 15.21 -9.97 -24.01
CA PHE A 224 15.87 -9.59 -22.76
C PHE A 224 16.56 -8.22 -22.84
N VAL A 225 17.17 -7.89 -23.97
CA VAL A 225 17.74 -6.54 -24.19
C VAL A 225 16.65 -5.48 -24.17
N GLY A 226 15.54 -5.70 -24.90
CA GLY A 226 14.39 -4.78 -24.88
C GLY A 226 13.78 -4.62 -23.48
N GLY A 227 13.59 -5.73 -22.76
CA GLY A 227 13.11 -5.72 -21.38
C GLY A 227 14.06 -4.98 -20.42
N THR A 228 15.38 -5.08 -20.62
CA THR A 228 16.36 -4.34 -19.81
C THR A 228 16.20 -2.84 -19.99
N THR A 229 16.00 -2.37 -21.22
CA THR A 229 15.74 -0.95 -21.53
C THR A 229 14.41 -0.48 -20.92
N ALA A 230 13.36 -1.29 -21.00
CA ALA A 230 12.06 -0.98 -20.39
C ALA A 230 12.16 -0.86 -18.86
N MET A 231 12.90 -1.77 -18.20
CA MET A 231 13.12 -1.70 -16.75
C MET A 231 13.95 -0.48 -16.34
N TRP A 232 14.89 -0.04 -17.17
CA TRP A 232 15.62 1.21 -16.93
C TRP A 232 14.71 2.44 -17.02
N GLN A 233 13.85 2.51 -18.03
CA GLN A 233 12.86 3.60 -18.13
C GLN A 233 11.90 3.60 -16.94
N ALA A 234 11.42 2.43 -16.52
CA ALA A 234 10.59 2.29 -15.32
C ALA A 234 11.32 2.74 -14.05
N LEU A 235 12.62 2.43 -13.93
CA LEU A 235 13.48 2.92 -12.85
C LEU A 235 13.62 4.45 -12.88
N GLU A 236 13.92 5.05 -14.04
CA GLU A 236 14.01 6.51 -14.20
C GLU A 236 12.69 7.19 -13.82
N LEU A 237 11.55 6.65 -14.27
CA LEU A 237 10.22 7.15 -13.91
C LEU A 237 9.95 7.02 -12.40
N SER A 238 10.31 5.88 -11.79
CA SER A 238 10.14 5.65 -10.35
C SER A 238 11.00 6.58 -9.49
N THR A 239 12.13 7.06 -10.03
CA THR A 239 12.97 8.06 -9.38
C THR A 239 12.58 9.50 -9.66
N SER A 240 11.71 9.75 -10.65
CA SER A 240 11.32 11.09 -11.05
C SER A 240 10.45 11.77 -9.99
N GLY A 241 10.68 13.06 -9.75
CA GLY A 241 9.94 13.84 -8.75
C GLY A 241 10.28 13.53 -7.29
N MET A 242 11.14 12.54 -7.00
CA MET A 242 11.57 12.20 -5.64
C MET A 242 12.90 12.89 -5.32
N GLN A 243 13.01 13.45 -4.11
CA GLN A 243 14.31 13.85 -3.57
C GLN A 243 15.02 12.59 -3.03
N LEU A 244 15.71 11.88 -3.93
CA LEU A 244 16.40 10.65 -3.58
C LEU A 244 17.48 10.89 -2.52
N PRO A 245 17.65 9.97 -1.56
CA PRO A 245 18.81 9.98 -0.68
C PRO A 245 20.13 9.97 -1.49
N PRO A 246 21.18 10.68 -1.04
CA PRO A 246 22.41 10.84 -1.82
C PRO A 246 23.05 9.52 -2.28
N ALA A 247 23.03 8.49 -1.43
CA ALA A 247 23.56 7.17 -1.77
C ALA A 247 22.78 6.51 -2.92
N LEU A 248 21.44 6.56 -2.88
CA LEU A 248 20.58 6.02 -3.93
C LEU A 248 20.72 6.80 -5.24
N SER A 249 20.75 8.13 -5.17
CA SER A 249 20.99 8.98 -6.35
C SER A 249 22.34 8.65 -7.01
N SER A 250 23.39 8.50 -6.21
CA SER A 250 24.72 8.12 -6.69
C SER A 250 24.73 6.71 -7.30
N ALA A 251 24.04 5.74 -6.69
CA ALA A 251 23.92 4.39 -7.22
C ALA A 251 23.19 4.36 -8.57
N VAL A 252 22.11 5.14 -8.73
CA VAL A 252 21.36 5.24 -10.00
C VAL A 252 22.25 5.87 -11.08
N ALA A 253 22.98 6.95 -10.75
CA ALA A 253 23.92 7.56 -11.68
C ALA A 253 25.05 6.60 -12.09
N ALA A 254 25.59 5.84 -11.14
CA ALA A 254 26.60 4.83 -11.40
C ALA A 254 26.07 3.67 -12.27
N ALA A 255 24.82 3.25 -12.07
CA ALA A 255 24.20 2.22 -12.91
C ALA A 255 24.03 2.69 -14.37
N LYS A 256 23.69 3.97 -14.56
CA LYS A 256 23.61 4.59 -15.89
C LYS A 256 24.96 4.57 -16.61
N THR A 257 26.03 4.96 -15.92
CA THR A 257 27.37 5.02 -16.52
C THR A 257 28.06 3.66 -16.59
N ALA A 258 27.63 2.69 -15.78
CA ALA A 258 28.18 1.34 -15.80
C ALA A 258 27.51 0.47 -16.85
N TYR A 259 26.22 0.14 -16.70
CA TYR A 259 25.55 -0.82 -17.58
C TYR A 259 25.11 -0.18 -18.92
N PHE A 260 24.71 1.09 -18.92
CA PHE A 260 24.29 1.80 -20.14
C PHE A 260 25.43 2.58 -20.80
N ASP A 261 26.68 2.23 -20.46
CA ASP A 261 27.87 2.68 -21.18
C ASP A 261 27.76 2.30 -22.67
N PRO A 262 27.79 3.27 -23.61
CA PRO A 262 27.66 2.99 -25.03
C PRO A 262 28.71 2.00 -25.56
N GLN A 263 29.93 1.99 -25.01
CA GLN A 263 30.98 1.08 -25.43
C GLN A 263 30.68 -0.36 -25.01
N TYR A 264 30.15 -0.55 -23.80
CA TYR A 264 29.74 -1.86 -23.31
C TYR A 264 28.53 -2.40 -24.08
N LEU A 265 27.52 -1.57 -24.34
CA LEU A 265 26.35 -1.98 -25.13
C LEU A 265 26.75 -2.37 -26.55
N ALA A 266 27.61 -1.57 -27.20
CA ALA A 266 28.14 -1.89 -28.53
C ALA A 266 28.96 -3.18 -28.54
N LEU A 267 29.76 -3.43 -27.50
CA LEU A 267 30.50 -4.67 -27.33
C LEU A 267 29.55 -5.87 -27.20
N ARG A 268 28.56 -5.80 -26.31
CA ARG A 268 27.55 -6.85 -26.09
C ARG A 268 26.84 -7.20 -27.40
N ASP A 269 26.35 -6.19 -28.11
CA ASP A 269 25.57 -6.37 -29.34
C ASP A 269 26.44 -6.87 -30.50
N ARG A 270 27.71 -6.42 -30.61
CA ARG A 270 28.66 -7.00 -31.58
C ARG A 270 28.88 -8.47 -31.32
N LEU A 271 29.21 -8.86 -30.08
CA LEU A 271 29.46 -10.27 -29.74
C LEU A 271 28.25 -11.15 -30.08
N ALA A 272 27.03 -10.71 -29.71
CA ALA A 272 25.81 -11.43 -30.03
C ALA A 272 25.59 -11.58 -31.55
N ASN A 273 25.81 -10.52 -32.33
CA ASN A 273 25.66 -10.54 -33.79
C ASN A 273 26.72 -11.40 -34.48
N THR A 274 28.00 -11.28 -34.10
CA THR A 274 29.09 -12.12 -34.62
C THR A 274 28.79 -13.60 -34.41
N LEU A 275 28.34 -13.98 -33.21
CA LEU A 275 27.97 -15.37 -32.91
C LEU A 275 26.71 -15.82 -33.63
N ALA A 276 25.73 -14.94 -33.84
CA ALA A 276 24.54 -15.26 -34.64
C ALA A 276 24.87 -15.51 -36.12
N ASN A 277 25.93 -14.88 -36.63
CA ASN A 277 26.44 -15.08 -37.99
C ASN A 277 27.40 -16.29 -38.10
N GLY A 278 27.71 -16.97 -36.98
CA GLY A 278 28.67 -18.07 -36.96
C GLY A 278 30.12 -17.65 -37.12
N GLU A 279 30.44 -16.38 -36.86
CA GLU A 279 31.78 -15.82 -36.96
C GLU A 279 32.56 -15.97 -35.64
N LYS A 280 33.90 -15.88 -35.71
CA LYS A 280 34.77 -15.98 -34.53
C LYS A 280 34.70 -14.69 -33.70
N ALA A 281 34.30 -14.81 -32.43
CA ALA A 281 34.19 -13.69 -31.50
C ALA A 281 35.55 -13.09 -31.08
N GLU A 282 35.55 -11.79 -30.76
CA GLU A 282 36.74 -11.04 -30.32
C GLU A 282 37.21 -11.37 -28.89
N MET A 283 36.45 -12.13 -28.12
CA MET A 283 36.81 -12.57 -26.76
C MET A 283 36.18 -13.93 -26.42
N THR A 284 36.63 -14.53 -25.32
CA THR A 284 36.10 -15.80 -24.78
C THR A 284 35.01 -15.57 -23.73
N ALA A 285 34.22 -16.61 -23.42
CA ALA A 285 33.24 -16.55 -22.33
C ALA A 285 33.88 -16.19 -20.98
N ASN A 286 35.09 -16.69 -20.71
CA ASN A 286 35.84 -16.40 -19.48
C ASN A 286 36.28 -14.93 -19.37
N GLN A 287 36.47 -14.24 -20.50
CA GLN A 287 36.76 -12.80 -20.53
C GLN A 287 35.47 -11.96 -20.46
N TRP A 288 34.39 -12.43 -21.07
CA TRP A 288 33.08 -11.76 -21.07
C TRP A 288 32.42 -11.73 -19.69
N THR A 289 32.39 -12.87 -18.99
CA THR A 289 31.64 -13.01 -17.73
C THR A 289 32.08 -12.04 -16.62
N PRO A 290 33.38 -11.80 -16.34
CA PRO A 290 33.78 -10.82 -15.33
C PRO A 290 33.36 -9.39 -15.69
N VAL A 291 33.47 -9.00 -16.96
CA VAL A 291 33.11 -7.64 -17.44
C VAL A 291 31.62 -7.40 -17.23
N THR A 292 30.78 -8.30 -17.72
CA THR A 292 29.32 -8.16 -17.61
C THR A 292 28.84 -8.26 -16.17
N VAL A 293 29.38 -9.15 -15.33
CA VAL A 293 29.03 -9.26 -13.90
C VAL A 293 29.33 -7.96 -13.16
N GLY A 294 30.49 -7.33 -13.42
CA GLY A 294 30.84 -6.04 -12.83
C GLY A 294 29.94 -4.88 -13.29
N ARG A 295 29.40 -4.92 -14.52
CA ARG A 295 28.40 -3.94 -14.96
C ARG A 295 27.03 -4.21 -14.32
N LEU A 296 26.61 -5.47 -14.23
CA LEU A 296 25.34 -5.89 -13.63
C LEU A 296 25.26 -5.62 -12.13
N SER A 297 26.39 -5.62 -11.41
CA SER A 297 26.43 -5.30 -9.99
C SER A 297 26.02 -3.85 -9.70
N SER A 298 26.13 -2.93 -10.68
CA SER A 298 25.67 -1.56 -10.51
C SER A 298 24.15 -1.46 -10.30
N ALA A 299 23.36 -2.32 -10.94
CA ALA A 299 21.91 -2.40 -10.71
C ALA A 299 21.57 -3.04 -9.35
N VAL A 300 22.41 -3.97 -8.87
CA VAL A 300 22.29 -4.48 -7.49
C VAL A 300 22.53 -3.37 -6.48
N ALA A 301 23.54 -2.50 -6.70
CA ALA A 301 23.83 -1.38 -5.82
C ALA A 301 22.66 -0.38 -5.73
N VAL A 302 21.90 -0.18 -6.81
CA VAL A 302 20.66 0.62 -6.77
C VAL A 302 19.62 -0.04 -5.86
N ALA A 303 19.40 -1.34 -6.02
CA ALA A 303 18.45 -2.09 -5.20
C ALA A 303 18.84 -2.10 -3.71
N GLU A 304 20.12 -2.30 -3.40
CA GLU A 304 20.63 -2.21 -2.02
C GLU A 304 20.47 -0.80 -1.46
N SER A 305 20.83 0.24 -2.22
CA SER A 305 20.69 1.63 -1.76
C SER A 305 19.24 2.03 -1.53
N ALA A 306 18.30 1.48 -2.30
CA ALA A 306 16.87 1.71 -2.11
C ALA A 306 16.34 1.00 -0.85
N LEU A 307 16.82 -0.20 -0.55
CA LEU A 307 16.52 -0.90 0.70
C LEU A 307 17.13 -0.19 1.91
N ASP A 308 18.37 0.28 1.82
CA ASP A 308 19.03 1.05 2.88
C ASP A 308 18.31 2.38 3.13
N ALA A 309 17.85 3.04 2.06
CA ALA A 309 17.00 4.22 2.17
C ALA A 309 15.66 3.91 2.86
N ALA A 310 15.01 2.80 2.52
CA ALA A 310 13.76 2.38 3.14
C ALA A 310 13.97 2.09 4.63
N LYS A 311 15.04 1.38 4.96
CA LYS A 311 15.48 1.13 6.33
C LYS A 311 15.71 2.45 7.09
N GLY A 312 16.47 3.38 6.53
CA GLY A 312 16.72 4.69 7.14
C GLY A 312 15.42 5.45 7.43
N HIS A 313 14.53 5.55 6.44
CA HIS A 313 13.23 6.20 6.59
C HIS A 313 12.37 5.56 7.69
N THR A 314 12.32 4.23 7.76
CA THR A 314 11.55 3.53 8.81
C THR A 314 12.12 3.72 10.22
N LEU A 315 13.45 3.80 10.35
CA LEU A 315 14.10 4.09 11.62
C LEU A 315 13.78 5.52 12.08
N ASP A 316 13.83 6.50 11.18
CA ASP A 316 13.48 7.88 11.47
C ASP A 316 12.02 8.01 11.92
N GLN A 317 11.10 7.30 11.25
CA GLN A 317 9.69 7.25 11.65
C GLN A 317 9.48 6.59 13.01
N ARG A 318 10.18 5.48 13.28
CA ARG A 318 10.12 4.79 14.57
C ARG A 318 10.62 5.69 15.70
N ASP A 319 11.75 6.36 15.49
CA ASP A 319 12.37 7.23 16.49
C ASP A 319 11.54 8.52 16.70
N ALA A 320 10.91 9.05 15.65
CA ALA A 320 9.92 10.13 15.77
C ALA A 320 8.69 9.69 16.57
N ALA A 321 8.14 8.50 16.30
CA ALA A 321 7.01 7.94 17.05
C ALA A 321 7.36 7.68 18.51
N GLN A 322 8.59 7.21 18.80
CA GLN A 322 9.08 7.01 20.15
C GLN A 322 9.20 8.33 20.92
N ARG A 323 9.79 9.36 20.32
CA ARG A 323 9.86 10.70 20.92
C ARG A 323 8.48 11.29 21.19
N ALA A 324 7.55 11.12 20.25
CA ALA A 324 6.16 11.56 20.42
C ALA A 324 5.48 10.84 21.59
N LEU A 325 5.64 9.52 21.70
CA LEU A 325 5.08 8.74 22.82
C LEU A 325 5.68 9.19 24.16
N ILE A 326 7.01 9.36 24.25
CA ILE A 326 7.67 9.84 25.47
C ILE A 326 7.11 11.22 25.86
N MET A 327 6.99 12.15 24.89
CA MET A 327 6.42 13.47 25.14
C MET A 327 4.98 13.39 25.67
N GLN A 328 4.12 12.55 25.09
CA GLN A 328 2.75 12.36 25.54
C GLN A 328 2.67 11.75 26.95
N LEU A 329 3.53 10.78 27.28
CA LEU A 329 3.60 10.20 28.62
C LEU A 329 4.09 11.21 29.66
N VAL A 330 5.05 12.08 29.31
CA VAL A 330 5.51 13.17 30.19
C VAL A 330 4.38 14.19 30.42
N LEU A 331 3.65 14.59 29.37
CA LEU A 331 2.50 15.49 29.50
C LEU A 331 1.38 14.88 30.34
N LEU A 332 1.09 13.59 30.17
CA LEU A 332 0.12 12.84 30.96
C LEU A 332 0.54 12.79 32.44
N ALA A 333 1.80 12.47 32.72
CA ALA A 333 2.33 12.45 34.09
C ALA A 333 2.27 13.85 34.74
N LEU A 334 2.60 14.90 33.99
CA LEU A 334 2.50 16.30 34.43
C LEU A 334 1.04 16.67 34.74
N ALA A 335 0.10 16.31 33.88
CA ALA A 335 -1.33 16.58 34.08
C ALA A 335 -1.88 15.88 35.33
N ILE A 336 -1.52 14.61 35.54
CA ILE A 336 -1.89 13.86 36.76
C ILE A 336 -1.27 14.52 38.00
N GLY A 337 0.00 14.91 37.92
CA GLY A 337 0.71 15.61 39.00
C GLY A 337 0.08 16.96 39.36
N LEU A 338 -0.29 17.77 38.35
CA LEU A 338 -0.96 19.05 38.53
C LEU A 338 -2.38 18.89 39.09
N ALA A 339 -3.13 17.88 38.64
CA ALA A 339 -4.45 17.56 39.17
C ALA A 339 -4.38 17.19 40.66
N ALA A 340 -3.47 16.28 41.02
CA ALA A 340 -3.24 15.89 42.42
C ALA A 340 -2.78 17.09 43.27
N GLY A 341 -1.86 17.90 42.74
CA GLY A 341 -1.37 19.13 43.36
C GLY A 341 -2.48 20.15 43.59
N ALA A 342 -3.34 20.40 42.61
CA ALA A 342 -4.47 21.32 42.72
C ALA A 342 -5.49 20.86 43.76
N ILE A 343 -5.87 19.58 43.77
CA ILE A 343 -6.76 19.00 44.79
C ILE A 343 -6.16 19.15 46.19
N MET A 344 -4.86 18.88 46.35
CA MET A 344 -4.15 19.00 47.62
C MET A 344 -4.05 20.46 48.10
N LEU A 345 -3.69 21.40 47.21
CA LEU A 345 -3.60 22.83 47.51
C LEU A 345 -4.95 23.40 47.92
N VAL A 346 -6.00 23.16 47.14
CA VAL A 346 -7.36 23.65 47.43
C VAL A 346 -7.89 23.04 48.72
N SER A 347 -7.66 21.74 48.93
CA SER A 347 -8.10 21.07 50.16
C SER A 347 -7.44 21.68 51.40
N ARG A 348 -6.13 21.95 51.35
CA ARG A 348 -5.38 22.50 52.49
C ARG A 348 -5.56 24.01 52.69
N ARG A 349 -5.57 24.81 51.62
CA ARG A 349 -5.61 26.28 51.73
C ARG A 349 -7.00 26.88 51.83
N VAL A 350 -8.02 26.22 51.30
CA VAL A 350 -9.38 26.76 51.19
C VAL A 350 -10.37 25.93 51.99
N ILE A 351 -10.46 24.63 51.72
CA ILE A 351 -11.53 23.77 52.27
C ILE A 351 -11.40 23.55 53.78
N THR A 352 -10.23 23.14 54.26
CA THR A 352 -10.02 22.90 55.71
C THR A 352 -10.21 24.17 56.56
N PRO A 353 -9.66 25.35 56.16
CA PRO A 353 -9.88 26.59 56.89
C PRO A 353 -11.35 27.05 56.88
N LEU A 354 -12.05 26.96 55.75
CA LEU A 354 -13.49 27.30 55.68
C LEU A 354 -14.33 26.43 56.62
N ASN A 355 -14.07 25.13 56.68
CA ASN A 355 -14.76 24.24 57.61
C ASN A 355 -14.47 24.62 59.07
N THR A 356 -13.24 25.03 59.38
CA THR A 356 -12.85 25.46 60.73
C THR A 356 -13.58 26.75 61.14
N ILE A 357 -13.63 27.76 60.26
CA ILE A 357 -14.35 29.02 60.52
C ILE A 357 -15.87 28.77 60.63
N ARG A 358 -16.45 27.92 59.76
CA ARG A 358 -17.85 27.50 59.87
C ARG A 358 -18.14 26.87 61.23
N ASP A 359 -17.30 25.95 61.67
CA ASP A 359 -17.50 25.24 62.94
C ASP A 359 -17.33 26.19 64.14
N ALA A 360 -16.41 27.16 64.06
CA ALA A 360 -16.29 28.21 65.05
C ALA A 360 -17.53 29.12 65.10
N MET A 361 -18.04 29.52 63.93
CA MET A 361 -19.24 30.36 63.81
C MET A 361 -20.49 29.67 64.37
N LEU A 362 -20.66 28.37 64.13
CA LEU A 362 -21.77 27.59 64.70
C LEU A 362 -21.70 27.52 66.23
N LYS A 363 -20.51 27.43 66.82
CA LYS A 363 -20.34 27.45 68.29
C LYS A 363 -20.61 28.83 68.90
N VAL A 364 -20.14 29.90 68.24
CA VAL A 364 -20.45 31.29 68.63
C VAL A 364 -21.96 31.57 68.57
N ALA A 365 -22.64 31.10 67.51
CA ALA A 365 -24.10 31.18 67.42
C ALA A 365 -24.84 30.37 68.50
N GLY A 366 -24.20 29.30 69.01
CA GLY A 366 -24.68 28.51 70.15
C GLY A 366 -24.39 29.12 71.53
N GLY A 367 -23.80 30.32 71.59
CA GLY A 367 -23.50 31.04 72.84
C GLY A 367 -22.11 30.80 73.42
N ASP A 368 -21.27 29.98 72.76
CA ASP A 368 -19.89 29.75 73.20
C ASP A 368 -18.93 30.78 72.56
N LEU A 369 -18.72 31.87 73.29
CA LEU A 369 -17.82 32.98 72.89
C LEU A 369 -16.35 32.72 73.24
N ALA A 370 -16.00 31.55 73.81
CA ALA A 370 -14.62 31.20 74.16
C ALA A 370 -13.87 30.46 73.04
N VAL A 371 -14.55 30.12 71.95
CA VAL A 371 -13.97 29.38 70.82
C VAL A 371 -12.95 30.22 70.06
N ASN A 372 -11.79 29.61 69.80
CA ASN A 372 -10.77 30.19 68.93
C ASN A 372 -11.23 30.07 67.46
N SER A 373 -11.42 31.20 66.81
CA SER A 373 -11.78 31.33 65.39
C SER A 373 -10.70 30.78 64.45
N GLY A 374 -9.43 30.79 64.87
CA GLY A 374 -8.27 30.35 64.11
C GLY A 374 -7.98 31.23 62.88
N TYR A 375 -6.75 31.15 62.36
CA TYR A 375 -6.35 31.79 61.09
C TYR A 375 -6.40 33.33 61.00
N LEU A 376 -6.43 34.04 62.13
CA LEU A 376 -6.39 35.52 62.20
C LEU A 376 -5.13 36.14 61.56
N ASP A 377 -4.03 35.38 61.53
CA ASP A 377 -2.75 35.84 60.96
C ASP A 377 -2.73 35.78 59.41
N ARG A 378 -3.79 35.27 58.77
CA ARG A 378 -3.88 35.21 57.30
C ARG A 378 -4.27 36.57 56.71
N GLN A 379 -3.71 36.86 55.53
CA GLN A 379 -3.89 38.11 54.79
C GLN A 379 -4.84 37.97 53.57
N ASP A 380 -5.54 36.84 53.46
CA ASP A 380 -6.48 36.54 52.36
C ASP A 380 -7.95 36.53 52.84
N GLU A 381 -8.90 36.18 51.98
CA GLU A 381 -10.33 36.20 52.27
C GLU A 381 -10.71 35.32 53.48
N ILE A 382 -9.92 34.27 53.75
CA ILE A 382 -10.10 33.41 54.93
C ILE A 382 -9.73 34.18 56.20
N GLY A 383 -8.66 34.97 56.17
CA GLY A 383 -8.27 35.85 57.29
C GLY A 383 -9.29 36.97 57.51
N ALA A 384 -9.84 37.55 56.45
CA ALA A 384 -10.91 38.55 56.55
C ALA A 384 -12.19 37.97 57.18
N LEU A 385 -12.57 36.74 56.84
CA LEU A 385 -13.70 36.03 57.47
C LEU A 385 -13.43 35.70 58.94
N ALA A 386 -12.21 35.28 59.28
CA ALA A 386 -11.81 35.04 60.68
C ALA A 386 -11.85 36.34 61.50
N GLY A 387 -11.37 37.46 60.93
CA GLY A 387 -11.43 38.79 61.53
C GLY A 387 -12.86 39.29 61.72
N ALA A 388 -13.74 39.10 60.73
CA ALA A 388 -15.15 39.44 60.85
C ALA A 388 -15.86 38.64 61.95
N LEU A 389 -15.55 37.34 62.07
CA LEU A 389 -16.05 36.49 63.16
C LEU A 389 -15.56 36.96 64.54
N GLU A 390 -14.31 37.43 64.62
CA GLU A 390 -13.74 37.98 65.85
C GLU A 390 -14.40 39.32 66.25
N THR A 391 -14.63 40.22 65.29
CA THR A 391 -15.39 41.45 65.51
C THR A 391 -16.83 41.16 65.92
N PHE A 392 -17.47 40.15 65.34
CA PHE A 392 -18.81 39.72 65.74
C PHE A 392 -18.83 39.18 67.17
N LYS A 393 -17.80 38.43 67.57
CA LYS A 393 -17.61 37.98 68.96
C LYS A 393 -17.46 39.17 69.92
N GLN A 394 -16.66 40.18 69.55
CA GLN A 394 -16.49 41.41 70.34
C GLN A 394 -17.80 42.19 70.45
N GLN A 395 -18.53 42.39 69.34
CA GLN A 395 -19.81 43.09 69.31
C GLN A 395 -20.92 42.32 70.05
N ALA A 396 -20.94 40.99 70.01
CA ALA A 396 -21.87 40.18 70.82
C ALA A 396 -21.55 40.29 72.32
N THR A 397 -20.27 40.45 72.67
CA THR A 397 -19.81 40.68 74.05
C THR A 397 -20.09 42.12 74.51
N GLU A 398 -20.06 43.11 73.60
CA GLU A 398 -20.42 44.52 73.85
C GLU A 398 -21.93 44.76 73.87
N LYS A 399 -22.72 44.07 73.03
CA LYS A 399 -24.18 44.18 73.00
C LYS A 399 -24.85 43.60 74.26
N LEU A 400 -24.19 42.67 74.94
CA LEU A 400 -24.58 42.21 76.29
C LEU A 400 -24.28 43.25 77.39
N LYS A 401 -23.55 44.34 77.09
CA LYS A 401 -23.24 45.45 78.02
C LYS A 401 -23.99 46.74 77.72
N ILE A 402 -24.75 46.81 76.62
CA ILE A 402 -25.38 48.04 76.13
C ILE A 402 -26.86 47.77 75.90
N GLU A 403 -27.61 47.59 77.00
CA GLU A 403 -29.07 47.68 77.05
C GLU A 403 -29.50 48.64 78.17
N GLU A 404 -28.87 49.82 78.27
CA GLU A 404 -29.34 50.87 79.18
C GLU A 404 -28.80 52.25 78.76
N HIS A 405 -29.43 52.90 77.77
CA HIS A 405 -29.70 54.36 77.77
C HIS A 405 -30.34 54.84 76.46
N GLU A 406 -31.64 55.09 76.55
CA GLU A 406 -32.33 56.32 76.14
C GLU A 406 -32.16 56.90 74.72
N ARG A 407 -33.16 56.59 73.90
CA ARG A 407 -34.20 57.52 73.40
C ARG A 407 -34.01 59.04 73.67
N GLU A 408 -34.15 59.78 72.57
CA GLU A 408 -34.62 61.18 72.41
C GLU A 408 -33.59 62.33 72.33
N ARG A 409 -33.48 62.94 71.13
CA ARG A 409 -33.80 64.38 70.94
C ARG A 409 -33.82 64.86 69.46
N ASN A 410 -35.04 64.98 68.96
CA ASN A 410 -35.72 66.11 68.32
C ASN A 410 -35.06 67.05 67.26
N VAL A 411 -35.81 67.13 66.14
CA VAL A 411 -36.42 68.31 65.48
C VAL A 411 -35.57 69.19 64.56
N GLY A 412 -35.91 69.09 63.28
CA GLY A 412 -35.65 70.09 62.23
C GLY A 412 -36.55 69.83 61.03
N ALA A 413 -37.85 70.09 61.16
CA ALA A 413 -38.88 69.60 60.22
C ALA A 413 -39.35 70.62 59.17
N ALA A 414 -38.93 71.89 59.20
CA ALA A 414 -39.49 72.90 58.28
C ALA A 414 -38.67 73.14 56.98
N ALA A 415 -37.38 72.79 56.95
CA ALA A 415 -36.53 72.93 55.74
C ALA A 415 -36.47 71.64 54.89
N ARG A 416 -36.76 70.48 55.48
CA ARG A 416 -36.77 69.17 54.80
C ARG A 416 -37.91 69.04 53.80
N GLN A 417 -39.10 69.55 54.10
CA GLN A 417 -40.30 69.35 53.28
C GLN A 417 -40.15 69.89 51.84
N ARG A 418 -39.57 71.09 51.66
CA ARG A 418 -39.37 71.69 50.33
C ARG A 418 -38.25 71.05 49.51
N ALA A 419 -37.21 70.52 50.15
CA ALA A 419 -36.17 69.74 49.47
C ALA A 419 -36.69 68.34 49.08
N VAL A 420 -37.50 67.73 49.95
CA VAL A 420 -38.15 66.44 49.68
C VAL A 420 -39.08 66.55 48.47
N GLU A 421 -39.92 67.58 48.34
CA GLU A 421 -40.79 67.75 47.15
C GLU A 421 -40.01 67.87 45.83
N ALA A 422 -38.89 68.60 45.81
CA ALA A 422 -38.03 68.73 44.64
C ALA A 422 -37.30 67.41 44.30
N TYR A 423 -36.75 66.72 45.30
CA TYR A 423 -36.10 65.41 45.10
C TYR A 423 -37.10 64.31 44.72
N VAL A 424 -38.34 64.37 45.22
CA VAL A 424 -39.44 63.47 44.87
C VAL A 424 -39.84 63.64 43.40
N GLY A 425 -39.89 64.88 42.88
CA GLY A 425 -40.17 65.15 41.47
C GLY A 425 -39.04 64.71 40.52
N GLU A 426 -37.79 64.97 40.88
CA GLU A 426 -36.62 64.52 40.09
C GLU A 426 -36.49 63.00 40.10
N PHE A 427 -36.73 62.36 41.25
CA PHE A 427 -36.77 60.91 41.39
C PHE A 427 -37.91 60.28 40.57
N GLU A 428 -39.12 60.85 40.58
CA GLU A 428 -40.24 60.39 39.74
C GLU A 428 -39.89 60.43 38.26
N GLY A 429 -39.32 61.54 37.78
CA GLY A 429 -38.91 61.70 36.39
C GLY A 429 -37.83 60.70 35.96
N ALA A 430 -36.81 60.50 36.81
CA ALA A 430 -35.74 59.54 36.56
C ALA A 430 -36.26 58.10 36.52
N VAL A 431 -37.08 57.69 37.50
CA VAL A 431 -37.65 56.34 37.56
C VAL A 431 -38.58 56.09 36.37
N ARG A 432 -39.44 57.06 36.00
CA ARG A 432 -40.34 56.91 34.85
C ARG A 432 -39.58 56.78 33.53
N LYS A 433 -38.48 57.53 33.37
CA LYS A 433 -37.58 57.40 32.22
C LYS A 433 -36.94 56.01 32.15
N THR A 434 -36.33 55.56 33.26
CA THR A 434 -35.68 54.24 33.33
C THR A 434 -36.67 53.09 33.11
N LEU A 435 -37.90 53.19 33.63
CA LEU A 435 -38.96 52.22 33.37
C LEU A 435 -39.42 52.23 31.90
N GLY A 436 -39.44 53.40 31.25
CA GLY A 436 -39.69 53.53 29.82
C GLY A 436 -38.62 52.83 28.97
N GLU A 437 -37.34 53.12 29.25
CA GLU A 437 -36.19 52.47 28.61
C GLU A 437 -36.20 50.95 28.84
N LEU A 438 -36.54 50.49 30.04
CA LEU A 438 -36.64 49.06 30.37
C LEU A 438 -37.80 48.36 29.64
N SER A 439 -38.94 49.06 29.47
CA SER A 439 -40.07 48.56 28.69
C SER A 439 -39.73 48.44 27.21
N GLU A 440 -38.99 49.40 26.65
CA GLU A 440 -38.52 49.38 25.27
C GLU A 440 -37.53 48.24 25.04
N ALA A 441 -36.52 48.11 25.91
CA ALA A 441 -35.54 47.01 25.87
C ALA A 441 -36.20 45.62 26.01
N SER A 442 -37.20 45.48 26.88
CA SER A 442 -37.97 44.23 27.03
C SER A 442 -38.80 43.92 25.77
N GLY A 443 -39.34 44.95 25.11
CA GLY A 443 -40.03 44.83 23.83
C GLY A 443 -39.10 44.36 22.71
N GLU A 444 -37.89 44.93 22.64
CA GLU A 444 -36.87 44.55 21.68
C GLU A 444 -36.40 43.10 21.91
N MET A 445 -36.11 42.71 23.16
CA MET A 445 -35.76 41.32 23.50
C MET A 445 -36.85 40.33 23.10
N ARG A 446 -38.14 40.65 23.32
CA ARG A 446 -39.25 39.81 22.84
C ARG A 446 -39.23 39.65 21.32
N LYS A 447 -39.05 40.75 20.58
CA LYS A 447 -38.98 40.71 19.11
C LYS A 447 -37.82 39.80 18.66
N THR A 448 -36.62 40.02 19.20
CA THR A 448 -35.43 39.20 18.90
C THR A 448 -35.65 37.72 19.24
N SER A 449 -36.31 37.42 20.37
CA SER A 449 -36.65 36.05 20.73
C SER A 449 -37.65 35.41 19.77
N GLY A 450 -38.64 36.17 19.30
CA GLY A 450 -39.61 35.71 18.30
C GLY A 450 -38.94 35.41 16.95
N ASP A 451 -38.04 36.30 16.52
CA ASP A 451 -37.24 36.10 15.31
C ASP A 451 -36.33 34.86 15.44
N LEU A 452 -35.67 34.67 16.59
CA LEU A 452 -34.82 33.51 16.85
C LEU A 452 -35.61 32.19 16.87
N SER A 453 -36.82 32.18 17.43
CA SER A 453 -37.72 31.02 17.40
C SER A 453 -38.14 30.67 15.96
N ASN A 454 -38.43 31.68 15.13
CA ASN A 454 -38.77 31.49 13.72
C ASN A 454 -37.58 30.94 12.92
N VAL A 455 -36.37 31.49 13.10
CA VAL A 455 -35.14 30.99 12.46
C VAL A 455 -34.85 29.55 12.86
N SER A 456 -35.02 29.22 14.15
CA SER A 456 -34.81 27.85 14.65
C SER A 456 -35.79 26.85 14.02
N ARG A 457 -37.07 27.22 13.92
CA ARG A 457 -38.09 26.40 13.23
C ARG A 457 -37.75 26.18 11.76
N GLN A 458 -37.37 27.25 11.06
CA GLN A 458 -36.98 27.17 9.65
C GLN A 458 -35.71 26.33 9.44
N THR A 459 -34.78 26.38 10.40
CA THR A 459 -33.57 25.54 10.41
C THR A 459 -33.96 24.06 10.57
N ASN A 460 -34.87 23.74 11.48
CA ASN A 460 -35.38 22.38 11.67
C ASN A 460 -36.07 21.81 10.40
N ASP A 461 -36.84 22.62 9.68
CA ASP A 461 -37.46 22.20 8.41
C ASP A 461 -36.40 21.89 7.33
N ARG A 462 -35.34 22.72 7.26
CA ARG A 462 -34.20 22.50 6.35
C ARG A 462 -33.40 21.25 6.72
N VAL A 463 -33.18 21.02 8.01
CA VAL A 463 -32.54 19.82 8.56
C VAL A 463 -33.32 18.56 8.17
N GLN A 464 -34.65 18.56 8.25
CA GLN A 464 -35.45 17.42 7.80
C GLN A 464 -35.29 17.14 6.30
N THR A 465 -35.28 18.20 5.49
CA THR A 465 -35.08 18.09 4.04
C THR A 465 -33.70 17.55 3.70
N ALA A 466 -32.66 18.08 4.36
CA ALA A 466 -31.28 17.61 4.21
C ALA A 466 -31.11 16.16 4.68
N GLY A 467 -31.79 15.76 5.76
CA GLY A 467 -31.77 14.40 6.27
C GLY A 467 -32.35 13.40 5.28
N LYS A 468 -33.49 13.73 4.65
CA LYS A 468 -34.06 12.91 3.57
C LYS A 468 -33.11 12.78 2.38
N ALA A 469 -32.58 13.90 1.89
CA ALA A 469 -31.66 13.89 0.76
C ALA A 469 -30.37 13.08 1.05
N SER A 470 -29.87 13.13 2.28
CA SER A 470 -28.70 12.35 2.70
C SER A 470 -28.99 10.85 2.76
N ASN A 471 -30.19 10.47 3.20
CA ASN A 471 -30.64 9.08 3.21
C ASN A 471 -30.79 8.54 1.77
N ASP A 472 -31.41 9.31 0.87
CA ASP A 472 -31.54 8.95 -0.55
C ASP A 472 -30.17 8.82 -1.23
N ALA A 473 -29.23 9.71 -0.89
CA ALA A 473 -27.84 9.60 -1.35
C ALA A 473 -27.17 8.33 -0.83
N SER A 474 -27.37 7.97 0.44
CA SER A 474 -26.83 6.73 1.01
C SER A 474 -27.35 5.49 0.27
N MET A 475 -28.65 5.42 0.00
CA MET A 475 -29.25 4.31 -0.76
C MET A 475 -28.69 4.23 -2.19
N SER A 476 -28.44 5.38 -2.81
CA SER A 476 -27.86 5.44 -4.16
C SER A 476 -26.40 4.94 -4.15
N VAL A 477 -25.63 5.32 -3.14
CA VAL A 477 -24.25 4.86 -2.95
C VAL A 477 -24.20 3.35 -2.71
N ASP A 478 -25.08 2.80 -1.87
CA ASP A 478 -25.19 1.35 -1.65
C ASP A 478 -25.53 0.60 -2.95
N SER A 479 -26.41 1.17 -3.77
CA SER A 479 -26.77 0.59 -5.07
C SER A 479 -25.58 0.58 -6.05
N VAL A 480 -24.79 1.65 -6.08
CA VAL A 480 -23.57 1.71 -6.90
C VAL A 480 -22.52 0.73 -6.39
N ALA A 481 -22.41 0.53 -5.07
CA ALA A 481 -21.48 -0.45 -4.49
C ALA A 481 -21.84 -1.87 -4.94
N ALA A 482 -23.11 -2.25 -4.85
CA ALA A 482 -23.58 -3.56 -5.32
C ALA A 482 -23.32 -3.77 -6.82
N ALA A 483 -23.60 -2.76 -7.65
CA ALA A 483 -23.32 -2.82 -9.08
C ALA A 483 -21.81 -2.96 -9.39
N ALA A 484 -20.95 -2.29 -8.61
CA ALA A 484 -19.51 -2.41 -8.75
C ALA A 484 -18.99 -3.81 -8.36
N GLU A 485 -19.58 -4.44 -7.34
CA GLU A 485 -19.28 -5.83 -6.98
C GLU A 485 -19.68 -6.82 -8.09
N GLU A 486 -20.87 -6.66 -8.67
CA GLU A 486 -21.31 -7.48 -9.82
C GLU A 486 -20.42 -7.28 -11.06
N LEU A 487 -20.01 -6.04 -11.34
CA LEU A 487 -19.06 -5.74 -12.42
C LEU A 487 -17.70 -6.40 -12.16
N SER A 488 -17.21 -6.38 -10.92
CA SER A 488 -15.94 -7.02 -10.56
C SER A 488 -15.99 -8.54 -10.79
N ALA A 489 -17.10 -9.19 -10.44
CA ALA A 489 -17.33 -10.60 -10.74
C ALA A 489 -17.34 -10.87 -12.25
N SER A 490 -18.08 -10.07 -13.02
CA SER A 490 -18.15 -10.20 -14.49
C SER A 490 -16.79 -9.99 -15.17
N ILE A 491 -16.00 -9.02 -14.70
CA ILE A 491 -14.64 -8.74 -15.21
C ILE A 491 -13.73 -9.94 -14.98
N ASN A 492 -13.78 -10.56 -13.79
CA ASN A 492 -13.00 -11.76 -13.50
C ASN A 492 -13.38 -12.93 -14.41
N ASP A 493 -14.67 -13.14 -14.65
CA ASP A 493 -15.16 -14.19 -15.55
C ASP A 493 -14.70 -13.95 -17.00
N ILE A 494 -14.82 -12.72 -17.50
CA ILE A 494 -14.36 -12.35 -18.85
C ILE A 494 -12.84 -12.52 -18.96
N SER A 495 -12.08 -12.15 -17.92
CA SER A 495 -10.63 -12.33 -17.88
C SER A 495 -10.23 -13.80 -18.01
N GLN A 496 -10.91 -14.69 -17.26
CA GLN A 496 -10.70 -16.13 -17.36
C GLN A 496 -11.07 -16.67 -18.75
N GLN A 497 -12.19 -16.22 -19.32
CA GLN A 497 -12.62 -16.63 -20.66
C GLN A 497 -11.64 -16.17 -21.75
N ALA A 498 -11.11 -14.94 -21.67
CA ALA A 498 -10.13 -14.42 -22.60
C ALA A 498 -8.80 -15.21 -22.52
N ALA A 499 -8.33 -15.49 -21.30
CA ALA A 499 -7.14 -16.32 -21.10
C ALA A 499 -7.34 -17.76 -21.63
N HIS A 500 -8.52 -18.33 -21.41
CA HIS A 500 -8.88 -19.64 -21.95
C HIS A 500 -8.91 -19.65 -23.48
N ALA A 501 -9.49 -18.62 -24.12
CA ALA A 501 -9.52 -18.47 -25.56
C ALA A 501 -8.12 -18.33 -26.17
N ALA A 502 -7.24 -17.53 -25.56
CA ALA A 502 -5.83 -17.43 -25.95
C ALA A 502 -5.12 -18.79 -25.83
N GLY A 503 -5.38 -19.53 -24.76
CA GLY A 503 -4.88 -20.90 -24.58
C GLY A 503 -5.35 -21.88 -25.66
N ILE A 504 -6.62 -21.81 -26.09
CA ILE A 504 -7.14 -22.60 -27.21
C ILE A 504 -6.45 -22.21 -28.51
N ALA A 505 -6.34 -20.92 -28.81
CA ALA A 505 -5.72 -20.42 -30.02
C ALA A 505 -4.25 -20.87 -30.12
N SER A 506 -3.48 -20.77 -29.03
CA SER A 506 -2.10 -21.25 -28.97
C SER A 506 -1.96 -22.75 -29.27
N ARG A 507 -2.83 -23.59 -28.71
CA ARG A 507 -2.87 -25.02 -29.03
C ARG A 507 -3.22 -25.26 -30.49
N ALA A 508 -4.18 -24.52 -31.04
CA ALA A 508 -4.58 -24.64 -32.43
C ALA A 508 -3.47 -24.21 -33.41
N VAL A 509 -2.69 -23.16 -33.11
CA VAL A 509 -1.48 -22.81 -33.87
C VAL A 509 -0.47 -23.95 -33.86
N THR A 510 -0.26 -24.58 -32.70
CA THR A 510 0.66 -25.73 -32.57
C THR A 510 0.19 -26.90 -33.43
N GLN A 511 -1.11 -27.24 -33.37
CA GLN A 511 -1.70 -28.31 -34.17
C GLN A 511 -1.62 -28.02 -35.68
N ALA A 512 -1.81 -26.76 -36.09
CA ALA A 512 -1.67 -26.34 -37.48
C ALA A 512 -0.22 -26.54 -37.97
N ARG A 513 0.78 -26.20 -37.15
CA ARG A 513 2.20 -26.43 -37.48
C ARG A 513 2.57 -27.91 -37.60
N GLU A 514 2.04 -28.76 -36.72
CA GLU A 514 2.24 -30.21 -36.82
C GLU A 514 1.61 -30.79 -38.11
N THR A 515 0.43 -30.29 -38.46
CA THR A 515 -0.27 -30.68 -39.69
C THR A 515 0.50 -30.22 -40.93
N ASP A 516 0.99 -28.97 -40.93
CA ASP A 516 1.86 -28.43 -41.99
C ASP A 516 3.11 -29.31 -42.19
N GLY A 517 3.80 -29.68 -41.11
CA GLY A 517 4.95 -30.58 -41.17
C GLY A 517 4.62 -31.97 -41.75
N THR A 518 3.44 -32.51 -41.42
CA THR A 518 2.97 -33.80 -41.96
C THR A 518 2.69 -33.73 -43.46
N VAL A 519 2.03 -32.67 -43.93
CA VAL A 519 1.71 -32.48 -45.35
C VAL A 519 2.97 -32.17 -46.17
N GLN A 520 3.92 -31.40 -45.62
CA GLN A 520 5.24 -31.23 -46.24
C GLN A 520 5.99 -32.56 -46.37
N GLY A 521 5.89 -33.44 -45.37
CA GLY A 521 6.41 -34.80 -45.43
C GLY A 521 5.78 -35.64 -46.56
N LEU A 522 4.46 -35.51 -46.75
CA LEU A 522 3.74 -36.13 -47.88
C LEU A 522 4.22 -35.58 -49.22
N GLN A 523 4.35 -34.27 -49.37
CA GLN A 523 4.84 -33.63 -50.60
C GLN A 523 6.24 -34.11 -50.96
N LYS A 524 7.14 -34.21 -49.98
CA LYS A 524 8.50 -34.74 -50.17
C LYS A 524 8.49 -36.23 -50.57
N SER A 525 7.60 -37.01 -50.00
CA SER A 525 7.44 -38.44 -50.34
C SER A 525 6.90 -38.63 -51.75
N ALA A 526 5.89 -37.84 -52.14
CA ALA A 526 5.37 -37.82 -53.51
C ALA A 526 6.45 -37.41 -54.53
N GLY A 527 7.30 -36.42 -54.19
CA GLY A 527 8.49 -36.06 -54.98
C GLY A 527 9.43 -37.24 -55.24
N ARG A 528 9.80 -37.99 -54.20
CA ARG A 528 10.67 -39.17 -54.33
C ARG A 528 10.01 -40.28 -55.15
N ILE A 529 8.71 -40.48 -55.01
CA ILE A 529 7.98 -41.45 -55.85
C ILE A 529 8.02 -41.00 -57.31
N GLY A 530 7.81 -39.70 -57.60
CA GLY A 530 7.94 -39.14 -58.95
C GLY A 530 9.31 -39.38 -59.58
N GLU A 531 10.39 -39.19 -58.83
CA GLU A 531 11.76 -39.50 -59.28
C GLU A 531 11.93 -40.99 -59.65
N VAL A 532 11.41 -41.90 -58.82
CA VAL A 532 11.46 -43.35 -59.05
C VAL A 532 10.63 -43.73 -60.28
N VAL A 533 9.43 -43.19 -60.44
CA VAL A 533 8.55 -43.45 -61.58
C VAL A 533 9.21 -42.94 -62.88
N GLY A 534 9.86 -41.77 -62.85
CA GLY A 534 10.64 -41.26 -63.99
C GLY A 534 11.81 -42.17 -64.39
N LEU A 535 12.50 -42.76 -63.41
CA LEU A 535 13.54 -43.76 -63.66
C LEU A 535 12.96 -45.03 -64.30
N ILE A 536 11.83 -45.54 -63.79
CA ILE A 536 11.16 -46.74 -64.36
C ILE A 536 10.73 -46.47 -65.81
N ASN A 537 10.18 -45.29 -66.10
CA ASN A 537 9.81 -44.90 -67.46
C ASN A 537 11.05 -44.90 -68.38
N THR A 538 12.18 -44.36 -67.90
CA THR A 538 13.45 -44.38 -68.65
C THR A 538 13.92 -45.81 -68.94
N ILE A 539 13.84 -46.71 -67.95
CA ILE A 539 14.17 -48.13 -68.12
C ILE A 539 13.22 -48.81 -69.12
N ALA A 540 11.92 -48.53 -69.05
CA ALA A 540 10.93 -49.06 -69.98
C ALA A 540 11.21 -48.60 -71.42
N GLN A 541 11.55 -47.33 -71.63
CA GLN A 541 11.95 -46.80 -72.94
C GLN A 541 13.23 -47.46 -73.46
N GLN A 542 14.26 -47.64 -72.63
CA GLN A 542 15.49 -48.35 -73.00
C GLN A 542 15.21 -49.83 -73.33
N THR A 543 14.36 -50.49 -72.55
CA THR A 543 13.96 -51.89 -72.76
C THR A 543 13.20 -52.05 -74.08
N ASN A 544 12.31 -51.11 -74.40
CA ASN A 544 11.60 -51.07 -75.67
C ASN A 544 12.56 -50.91 -76.86
N LEU A 545 13.60 -50.06 -76.74
CA LEU A 545 14.65 -49.89 -77.77
C LEU A 545 15.52 -51.15 -77.92
N LEU A 546 15.92 -51.78 -76.81
CA LEU A 546 16.67 -53.04 -76.81
C LEU A 546 15.87 -54.16 -77.47
N ALA A 547 14.59 -54.29 -77.12
CA ALA A 547 13.68 -55.28 -77.69
C ALA A 547 13.43 -55.04 -79.19
N LEU A 548 13.36 -53.76 -79.62
CA LEU A 548 13.28 -53.40 -81.02
C LEU A 548 14.55 -53.84 -81.79
N ASN A 549 15.73 -53.55 -81.26
CA ASN A 549 17.00 -53.98 -81.87
C ASN A 549 17.10 -55.51 -81.96
N ALA A 550 16.69 -56.22 -80.91
CA ALA A 550 16.63 -57.68 -80.90
C ALA A 550 15.64 -58.24 -81.93
N THR A 551 14.48 -57.57 -82.12
CA THR A 551 13.49 -57.94 -83.15
C THR A 551 14.07 -57.78 -84.56
N ILE A 552 14.83 -56.69 -84.79
CA ILE A 552 15.50 -56.44 -86.08
C ILE A 552 16.55 -57.52 -86.36
N GLU A 553 17.39 -57.87 -85.39
CA GLU A 553 18.44 -58.88 -85.59
C GLU A 553 17.85 -60.29 -85.73
N ALA A 554 16.76 -60.59 -85.00
CA ALA A 554 16.01 -61.84 -85.15
C ALA A 554 15.36 -61.96 -86.53
N ALA A 555 14.84 -60.87 -87.10
CA ALA A 555 14.34 -60.84 -88.48
C ALA A 555 15.48 -61.05 -89.50
N ARG A 556 16.69 -60.56 -89.21
CA ARG A 556 17.89 -60.72 -90.04
C ARG A 556 18.40 -62.15 -90.08
N ALA A 557 18.18 -62.93 -89.03
CA ALA A 557 18.54 -64.34 -88.93
C ALA A 557 17.56 -65.31 -89.64
N GLY A 558 16.47 -64.80 -90.25
CA GLY A 558 15.50 -65.60 -90.99
C GLY A 558 14.77 -66.64 -90.14
N ASP A 559 14.61 -67.86 -90.66
CA ASP A 559 13.85 -68.93 -89.96
C ASP A 559 14.48 -69.37 -88.62
N ALA A 560 15.80 -69.21 -88.45
CA ALA A 560 16.49 -69.54 -87.19
C ALA A 560 16.18 -68.54 -86.05
N GLY A 561 15.76 -67.31 -86.38
CA GLY A 561 15.46 -66.24 -85.42
C GLY A 561 14.01 -66.16 -84.98
N ARG A 562 13.11 -66.99 -85.52
CA ARG A 562 11.64 -66.89 -85.31
C ARG A 562 11.23 -66.92 -83.84
N GLY A 563 11.80 -67.82 -83.03
CA GLY A 563 11.51 -67.89 -81.59
C GLY A 563 12.01 -66.67 -80.82
N PHE A 564 13.18 -66.15 -81.17
CA PHE A 564 13.73 -64.91 -80.60
C PHE A 564 12.91 -63.68 -80.98
N ALA A 565 12.40 -63.61 -82.21
CA ALA A 565 11.55 -62.51 -82.67
C ALA A 565 10.23 -62.42 -81.87
N VAL A 566 9.62 -63.57 -81.52
CA VAL A 566 8.40 -63.60 -80.69
C VAL A 566 8.69 -63.08 -79.28
N VAL A 567 9.77 -63.55 -78.65
CA VAL A 567 10.15 -63.09 -77.30
C VAL A 567 10.50 -61.61 -77.32
N ALA A 568 11.25 -61.12 -78.32
CA ALA A 568 11.59 -59.71 -78.45
C ALA A 568 10.34 -58.84 -78.67
N SER A 569 9.35 -59.32 -79.44
CA SER A 569 8.06 -58.63 -79.61
C SER A 569 7.25 -58.57 -78.31
N GLU A 570 7.23 -59.65 -77.52
CA GLU A 570 6.55 -59.69 -76.23
C GLU A 570 7.21 -58.74 -75.22
N VAL A 571 8.56 -58.73 -75.14
CA VAL A 571 9.30 -57.79 -74.28
C VAL A 571 9.05 -56.34 -74.71
N LYS A 572 8.99 -56.08 -76.02
CA LYS A 572 8.64 -54.76 -76.55
C LYS A 572 7.24 -54.31 -76.13
N SER A 573 6.26 -55.20 -76.23
CA SER A 573 4.87 -54.95 -75.80
C SER A 573 4.81 -54.65 -74.30
N LEU A 574 5.46 -55.47 -73.48
CA LEU A 574 5.50 -55.31 -72.02
C LEU A 574 6.20 -54.01 -71.60
N ALA A 575 7.28 -53.63 -72.31
CA ALA A 575 7.96 -52.35 -72.10
C ALA A 575 7.06 -51.15 -72.46
N SER A 576 6.29 -51.23 -73.54
CA SER A 576 5.33 -50.19 -73.90
C SER A 576 4.17 -50.08 -72.90
N GLN A 577 3.67 -51.20 -72.39
CA GLN A 577 2.65 -51.20 -71.33
C GLN A 577 3.21 -50.61 -70.03
N THR A 578 4.46 -50.94 -69.69
CA THR A 578 5.14 -50.39 -68.50
C THR A 578 5.31 -48.88 -68.62
N ALA A 579 5.75 -48.37 -69.78
CA ALA A 579 5.90 -46.94 -70.02
C ALA A 579 4.56 -46.20 -69.87
N LYS A 580 3.48 -46.75 -70.46
CA LYS A 580 2.13 -46.19 -70.32
C LYS A 580 1.65 -46.18 -68.85
N ALA A 581 1.84 -47.29 -68.13
CA ALA A 581 1.47 -47.37 -66.72
C ALA A 581 2.27 -46.37 -65.85
N THR A 582 3.56 -46.16 -66.15
CA THR A 582 4.36 -45.13 -65.46
C THR A 582 3.94 -43.71 -65.79
N GLU A 583 3.43 -43.44 -66.98
CA GLU A 583 2.87 -42.15 -67.36
C GLU A 583 1.59 -41.85 -66.57
N GLU A 584 0.66 -42.81 -66.49
CA GLU A 584 -0.55 -42.72 -65.67
C GLU A 584 -0.22 -42.53 -64.17
N ILE A 585 0.79 -43.24 -63.64
CA ILE A 585 1.25 -43.03 -62.25
C ILE A 585 1.87 -41.63 -62.08
N SER A 586 2.61 -41.13 -63.08
CA SER A 586 3.22 -39.80 -63.00
C SER A 586 2.16 -38.70 -62.90
N GLU A 587 1.06 -38.82 -63.65
CA GLU A 587 -0.09 -37.92 -63.54
C GLU A 587 -0.70 -37.95 -62.13
N GLN A 588 -0.91 -39.13 -61.56
CA GLN A 588 -1.43 -39.28 -60.19
C GLN A 588 -0.50 -38.67 -59.13
N ILE A 589 0.82 -38.80 -59.29
CA ILE A 589 1.79 -38.19 -58.38
C ILE A 589 1.78 -36.67 -58.50
N ALA A 590 1.66 -36.13 -59.71
CA ALA A 590 1.54 -34.69 -59.93
C ALA A 590 0.28 -34.13 -59.25
N ASP A 591 -0.85 -34.84 -59.35
CA ASP A 591 -2.09 -34.46 -58.66
C ASP A 591 -1.94 -34.50 -57.13
N ILE A 592 -1.28 -35.53 -56.57
CA ILE A 592 -0.99 -35.61 -55.13
C ILE A 592 -0.11 -34.44 -54.69
N GLN A 593 0.93 -34.09 -55.46
CA GLN A 593 1.81 -32.96 -55.16
C GLN A 593 1.05 -31.63 -55.17
N LYS A 594 0.16 -31.44 -56.15
CA LYS A 594 -0.69 -30.26 -56.25
C LYS A 594 -1.62 -30.14 -55.04
N VAL A 595 -2.35 -31.20 -54.70
CA VAL A 595 -3.26 -31.22 -53.55
C VAL A 595 -2.52 -31.01 -52.24
N ALA A 596 -1.32 -31.57 -52.09
CA ALA A 596 -0.48 -31.32 -50.92
C ALA A 596 -0.05 -29.85 -50.82
N GLY A 597 0.32 -29.22 -51.94
CA GLY A 597 0.63 -27.79 -52.00
C GLY A 597 -0.56 -26.90 -51.64
N ASP A 598 -1.74 -27.20 -52.17
CA ASP A 598 -2.98 -26.49 -51.84
C ASP A 598 -3.33 -26.62 -50.34
N ALA A 599 -3.14 -27.81 -49.77
CA ALA A 599 -3.35 -28.07 -48.34
C ALA A 599 -2.36 -27.28 -47.46
N ILE A 600 -1.08 -27.19 -47.83
CA ILE A 600 -0.09 -26.37 -47.10
C ILE A 600 -0.52 -24.91 -47.08
N ASN A 601 -0.92 -24.35 -48.23
CA ASN A 601 -1.39 -22.96 -48.30
C ASN A 601 -2.61 -22.73 -47.40
N ALA A 602 -3.59 -23.65 -47.42
CA ALA A 602 -4.77 -23.56 -46.57
C ALA A 602 -4.42 -23.61 -45.07
N ILE A 603 -3.51 -24.51 -44.67
CA ILE A 603 -3.04 -24.63 -43.27
C ILE A 603 -2.32 -23.34 -42.82
N GLN A 604 -1.49 -22.75 -43.68
CA GLN A 604 -0.82 -21.48 -43.39
C GLN A 604 -1.81 -20.33 -43.20
N THR A 605 -2.83 -20.23 -44.06
CA THR A 605 -3.92 -19.25 -43.90
C THR A 605 -4.68 -19.45 -42.58
N ILE A 606 -5.04 -20.70 -42.25
CA ILE A 606 -5.69 -21.03 -40.97
C ILE A 606 -4.79 -20.65 -39.78
N GLY A 607 -3.49 -20.94 -39.86
CA GLY A 607 -2.52 -20.56 -38.84
C GLY A 607 -2.44 -19.05 -38.63
N GLY A 608 -2.51 -18.26 -39.71
CA GLY A 608 -2.59 -16.80 -39.65
C GLY A 608 -3.86 -16.31 -38.93
N ILE A 609 -5.03 -16.80 -39.33
CA ILE A 609 -6.32 -16.45 -38.70
C ILE A 609 -6.32 -16.77 -37.21
N ILE A 610 -5.81 -17.95 -36.81
CA ILE A 610 -5.72 -18.33 -35.40
C ILE A 610 -4.73 -17.41 -34.64
N GLY A 611 -3.65 -16.99 -35.31
CA GLY A 611 -2.73 -15.97 -34.80
C GLY A 611 -3.45 -14.65 -34.47
N GLU A 612 -4.25 -14.14 -35.40
CA GLU A 612 -5.09 -12.95 -35.19
C GLU A 612 -6.06 -13.13 -34.02
N VAL A 613 -6.71 -14.30 -33.90
CA VAL A 613 -7.59 -14.62 -32.76
C VAL A 613 -6.82 -14.56 -31.44
N ASN A 614 -5.58 -15.06 -31.40
CA ASN A 614 -4.74 -15.01 -30.21
C ASN A 614 -4.36 -13.56 -29.82
N GLU A 615 -4.06 -12.72 -30.81
CA GLU A 615 -3.80 -11.29 -30.59
C GLU A 615 -5.04 -10.57 -30.04
N VAL A 616 -6.22 -10.81 -30.62
CA VAL A 616 -7.49 -10.24 -30.14
C VAL A 616 -7.79 -10.70 -28.72
N ALA A 617 -7.64 -11.99 -28.39
CA ALA A 617 -7.86 -12.50 -27.04
C ALA A 617 -6.90 -11.85 -26.02
N THR A 618 -5.65 -11.62 -26.42
CA THR A 618 -4.65 -10.92 -25.58
C THR A 618 -5.02 -9.45 -25.37
N ALA A 619 -5.49 -8.76 -26.42
CA ALA A 619 -5.96 -7.39 -26.33
C ALA A 619 -7.20 -7.25 -25.43
N ILE A 620 -8.15 -8.19 -25.51
CA ILE A 620 -9.31 -8.26 -24.61
C ILE A 620 -8.83 -8.45 -23.17
N ALA A 621 -7.90 -9.37 -22.92
CA ALA A 621 -7.38 -9.60 -21.57
C ALA A 621 -6.75 -8.32 -20.97
N ALA A 622 -5.99 -7.57 -21.77
CA ALA A 622 -5.41 -6.29 -21.34
C ALA A 622 -6.49 -5.24 -21.04
N ALA A 623 -7.49 -5.08 -21.93
CA ALA A 623 -8.59 -4.14 -21.71
C ALA A 623 -9.43 -4.50 -20.47
N VAL A 624 -9.64 -5.78 -20.21
CA VAL A 624 -10.38 -6.28 -19.03
C VAL A 624 -9.59 -6.03 -17.74
N GLN A 625 -8.26 -6.12 -17.77
CA GLN A 625 -7.42 -5.72 -16.63
C GLN A 625 -7.54 -4.23 -16.32
N GLU A 626 -7.56 -3.38 -17.35
CA GLU A 626 -7.78 -1.93 -17.20
C GLU A 626 -9.18 -1.64 -16.63
N GLN A 627 -10.22 -2.30 -17.15
CA GLN A 627 -11.57 -2.21 -16.58
C GLN A 627 -11.60 -2.65 -15.12
N GLY A 628 -10.89 -3.72 -14.75
CA GLY A 628 -10.78 -4.18 -13.38
C GLY A 628 -10.20 -3.12 -12.44
N ALA A 629 -9.15 -2.42 -12.87
CA ALA A 629 -8.57 -1.32 -12.12
C ALA A 629 -9.55 -0.15 -11.96
N ALA A 630 -10.26 0.22 -13.03
CA ALA A 630 -11.27 1.27 -12.99
C ALA A 630 -12.45 0.92 -12.05
N THR A 631 -12.93 -0.32 -12.07
CA THR A 631 -13.99 -0.80 -11.18
C THR A 631 -13.55 -0.79 -9.71
N GLN A 632 -12.30 -1.17 -9.42
CA GLN A 632 -11.76 -1.06 -8.04
C GLN A 632 -11.72 0.39 -7.54
N GLU A 633 -11.36 1.34 -8.42
CA GLU A 633 -11.38 2.77 -8.06
C GLU A 633 -12.80 3.29 -7.85
N ILE A 634 -13.79 2.79 -8.62
CA ILE A 634 -15.21 3.05 -8.36
C ILE A 634 -15.61 2.52 -6.98
N THR A 635 -15.27 1.28 -6.62
CA THR A 635 -15.58 0.71 -5.31
C THR A 635 -14.99 1.56 -4.17
N ARG A 636 -13.73 1.98 -4.31
CA ARG A 636 -13.06 2.87 -3.34
C ARG A 636 -13.76 4.22 -3.23
N SER A 637 -14.09 4.85 -4.37
CA SER A 637 -14.78 6.14 -4.42
C SER A 637 -16.18 6.07 -3.80
N THR A 638 -16.90 4.98 -4.04
CA THR A 638 -18.21 4.72 -3.46
C THR A 638 -18.15 4.54 -1.95
N GLN A 639 -17.15 3.82 -1.42
CA GLN A 639 -16.93 3.72 0.04
C GLN A 639 -16.62 5.09 0.67
N PHE A 640 -15.82 5.91 0.00
CA PHE A 640 -15.54 7.27 0.46
C PHE A 640 -16.82 8.14 0.47
N ALA A 641 -17.64 8.04 -0.57
CA ALA A 641 -18.93 8.70 -0.63
C ALA A 641 -19.89 8.22 0.47
N ALA A 642 -19.92 6.92 0.77
CA ALA A 642 -20.74 6.33 1.85
C ALA A 642 -20.35 6.89 3.22
N GLN A 643 -19.04 7.03 3.48
CA GLN A 643 -18.57 7.66 4.71
C GLN A 643 -18.95 9.14 4.75
N GLY A 644 -18.88 9.83 3.60
CA GLY A 644 -19.31 11.21 3.46
C GLY A 644 -20.79 11.42 3.79
N THR A 645 -21.68 10.61 3.22
CA THR A 645 -23.14 10.68 3.49
C THR A 645 -23.46 10.39 4.96
N LYS A 646 -22.74 9.44 5.57
CA LYS A 646 -22.85 9.15 7.00
C LYS A 646 -22.44 10.35 7.86
N ASN A 647 -21.29 10.96 7.58
CA ASN A 647 -20.84 12.16 8.30
C ASN A 647 -21.84 13.32 8.18
N VAL A 648 -22.43 13.50 6.99
CA VAL A 648 -23.47 14.53 6.78
C VAL A 648 -24.69 14.23 7.64
N THR A 649 -25.12 12.96 7.74
CA THR A 649 -26.25 12.54 8.58
C THR A 649 -26.01 12.81 10.06
N ASP A 650 -24.80 12.52 10.54
CA ASP A 650 -24.39 12.82 11.92
C ASP A 650 -24.40 14.34 12.19
N ASN A 651 -23.86 15.13 11.27
CA ASN A 651 -23.87 16.60 11.37
C ASN A 651 -25.29 17.17 11.36
N ILE A 652 -26.19 16.64 10.52
CA ILE A 652 -27.61 17.05 10.48
C ILE A 652 -28.28 16.82 11.85
N THR A 653 -27.94 15.72 12.52
CA THR A 653 -28.45 15.42 13.86
C THR A 653 -27.94 16.43 14.89
N GLY A 654 -26.67 16.85 14.79
CA GLY A 654 -26.11 17.92 15.61
C GLY A 654 -26.79 19.27 15.38
N VAL A 655 -26.94 19.70 14.12
CA VAL A 655 -27.60 20.98 13.77
C VAL A 655 -29.05 21.00 14.25
N LYS A 656 -29.75 19.86 14.21
CA LYS A 656 -31.09 19.73 14.80
C LYS A 656 -31.09 20.04 16.30
N ALA A 657 -30.17 19.43 17.04
CA ALA A 657 -30.06 19.63 18.48
C ALA A 657 -29.74 21.10 18.82
N ASP A 658 -28.86 21.73 18.03
CA ASP A 658 -28.51 23.14 18.19
C ASP A 658 -29.72 24.06 17.91
N ALA A 659 -30.50 23.77 16.88
CA ALA A 659 -31.72 24.51 16.57
C ALA A 659 -32.80 24.34 17.65
N ASP A 660 -32.97 23.13 18.20
CA ASP A 660 -33.87 22.87 19.32
C ASP A 660 -33.43 23.62 20.60
N ALA A 661 -32.13 23.64 20.88
CA ALA A 661 -31.56 24.40 22.00
C ALA A 661 -31.74 25.92 21.83
N ALA A 662 -31.53 26.45 20.61
CA ALA A 662 -31.76 27.85 20.28
C ALA A 662 -33.25 28.23 20.42
N ALA A 663 -34.16 27.36 20.00
CA ALA A 663 -35.60 27.55 20.19
C ALA A 663 -35.98 27.61 21.67
N ALA A 664 -35.45 26.71 22.50
CA ALA A 664 -35.67 26.71 23.95
C ALA A 664 -35.08 27.96 24.63
N ALA A 665 -33.88 28.40 24.22
CA ALA A 665 -33.26 29.63 24.70
C ALA A 665 -34.10 30.86 24.33
N ALA A 666 -34.61 30.92 23.10
CA ALA A 666 -35.51 31.98 22.65
C ALA A 666 -36.79 32.04 23.51
N ASP A 667 -37.39 30.89 23.83
CA ASP A 667 -38.58 30.83 24.69
C ASP A 667 -38.30 31.33 26.12
N ASN A 668 -37.14 30.98 26.68
CA ASN A 668 -36.70 31.52 27.98
C ASN A 668 -36.51 33.04 27.95
N VAL A 669 -35.90 33.58 26.89
CA VAL A 669 -35.72 35.04 26.72
C VAL A 669 -37.08 35.73 26.61
N LYS A 670 -38.00 35.16 25.82
CA LYS A 670 -39.37 35.67 25.69
C LYS A 670 -40.06 35.76 27.05
N HIS A 671 -40.02 34.68 27.84
CA HIS A 671 -40.60 34.65 29.19
C HIS A 671 -39.92 35.64 30.15
N ALA A 672 -38.58 35.76 30.11
CA ALA A 672 -37.86 36.73 30.92
C ALA A 672 -38.27 38.17 30.57
N SER A 673 -38.44 38.49 29.29
CA SER A 673 -38.90 39.80 28.83
C SER A 673 -40.36 40.10 29.20
N GLU A 674 -41.25 39.09 29.17
CA GLU A 674 -42.63 39.22 29.67
C GLU A 674 -42.67 39.51 31.17
N MET A 675 -41.83 38.81 31.96
CA MET A 675 -41.71 39.06 33.39
C MET A 675 -41.14 40.45 33.68
N LEU A 676 -40.08 40.87 32.97
CA LEU A 676 -39.48 42.20 33.12
C LEU A 676 -40.48 43.31 32.79
N GLU A 677 -41.27 43.17 31.73
CA GLU A 677 -42.32 44.12 31.42
C GLU A 677 -43.39 44.20 32.53
N SER A 678 -43.84 43.05 33.03
CA SER A 678 -44.83 43.00 34.12
C SER A 678 -44.28 43.65 35.41
N GLN A 679 -43.04 43.32 35.79
CA GLN A 679 -42.39 43.89 36.96
C GLN A 679 -42.14 45.40 36.80
N SER A 680 -41.77 45.85 35.60
CA SER A 680 -41.59 47.27 35.29
C SER A 680 -42.90 48.05 35.42
N ARG A 681 -44.01 47.48 34.91
CA ARG A 681 -45.34 48.09 35.08
C ARG A 681 -45.76 48.13 36.54
N GLN A 682 -45.57 47.03 37.28
CA GLN A 682 -45.89 46.98 38.70
C GLN A 682 -45.07 47.99 39.51
N LEU A 683 -43.76 48.06 39.29
CA LEU A 683 -42.89 49.04 39.95
C LEU A 683 -43.30 50.47 39.60
N GLY A 684 -43.66 50.74 38.34
CA GLY A 684 -44.22 52.02 37.92
C GLY A 684 -45.49 52.39 38.68
N HIS A 685 -46.40 51.45 38.90
CA HIS A 685 -47.60 51.64 39.72
C HIS A 685 -47.27 51.88 41.19
N GLU A 686 -46.43 51.03 41.81
CA GLU A 686 -46.05 51.16 43.23
C GLU A 686 -45.34 52.48 43.52
N VAL A 687 -44.45 52.92 42.62
CA VAL A 687 -43.77 54.21 42.73
C VAL A 687 -44.77 55.35 42.59
N SER A 688 -45.68 55.31 41.60
CA SER A 688 -46.73 56.32 41.44
C SER A 688 -47.63 56.42 42.67
N ASP A 689 -48.03 55.28 43.25
CA ASP A 689 -48.87 55.21 44.45
C ASP A 689 -48.15 55.72 45.70
N PHE A 690 -46.88 55.34 45.88
CA PHE A 690 -46.04 55.80 46.98
C PHE A 690 -45.84 57.31 46.95
N LEU A 691 -45.50 57.86 45.78
CA LEU A 691 -45.33 59.30 45.59
C LEU A 691 -46.66 60.05 45.79
N GLY A 692 -47.79 59.46 45.36
CA GLY A 692 -49.12 59.98 45.62
C GLY A 692 -49.44 60.06 47.12
N LYS A 693 -49.08 59.03 47.89
CA LYS A 693 -49.21 59.02 49.36
C LYS A 693 -48.29 60.02 50.05
N ILE A 694 -47.05 60.18 49.58
CA ILE A 694 -46.10 61.19 50.11
C ILE A 694 -46.58 62.62 49.86
N ARG A 695 -47.21 62.90 48.70
CA ARG A 695 -47.80 64.22 48.43
C ARG A 695 -49.05 64.51 49.25
N ALA A 696 -49.74 63.48 49.73
CA ALA A 696 -50.98 63.58 50.51
C ALA A 696 -50.75 63.61 52.03
N ALA A 697 -49.57 63.19 52.50
CA ALA A 697 -49.13 63.19 53.90
C ALA A 697 -48.32 64.46 54.22
#